data_AF-A0A7Y5USE1-F1
#
_entry.id   AF-A0A7Y5USE1-F1
#
_cell.length_a   1.000
_cell.length_b   1.000
_cell.length_c   1.000
_cell.angle_alpha   90.00
_cell.angle_beta   90.00
_cell.angle_gamma   90.00
#
_symmetry.space_group_name_H-M   'P 1'
#
loop_
_entity.id
_entity.type
_entity.pdbx_description
1 polymer ?
#
loop_
_entity_poly.entity_id
_entity_poly.type
_entity_poly.pdbx_seq_one_letter_code
_entity_poly.pdbx_strand_id
1 'polypeptide(L)'
;MHFLQIACLWLLALFAPAAAASPAQFGAQAPKAKLELFTRAEGGEVRAVVRIKVTANWHLYHTDLGSPDAVGRPSVLTLSGEGIEWGAARWPAPEHEEQNFGTPVKVNIHHGTVLVYARGKLAEGADGSTAAVALEGQTCETGGTCIIYKGDAKTQGAGADTLFADFPADLAGPGATSVDEAAAEAEEDEFEGFEDPEAHARVELFTRAVDGEARAAIRIEIDDTWHLFHKELGPEDALAMPTSIELGGAGVEWGEVTWPEPHKAPQDYGANGEPTWVWQHEGTIVLYARGKLGSGADLAKAHVEVTGQTCDPKYCVQFRAKVATLGAGPDTLFAKFPAEGASASGAASGAHATSTDTPADDAPKPESGLLEFLGLAVFWGVFSLLMPCTYPMIPITISFFTKQSSQSKGKRLTLSLLYGLGIVLMFILIGVLVGAPIIQFATHPITNLAIGAFFVVFALSLLGLFNLEPPQFLMNMAGQARSTGGYLGVFFMGATLVITSFTCTAPFVGSLLSVGASSGNWERIVLGMGTFGLTMAIPFVALSMVPGSLASIPRAGEWMNTLKVTLGFVEFAAALKFFSNADLAYHWQVLPRELFLAAWFAVFLVAAIYLFGLIRYHGESGEIGGGRLLSGMAFLCFAIYCGFGALGNKLDVVMTSIAPPYSAPRVAGFETGGGDVAQAAKKDHEIVLDDLERAKVVAKEQKKLVLVNFTGHL
;
A
#
# COMPACT_ATOMS: atom_id res chain seq x y z
N MET A 1 -8.66 20.00 37.32
CA MET A 1 -9.44 19.92 36.06
C MET A 1 -8.96 20.94 35.05
N HIS A 2 -8.96 22.24 35.38
CA HIS A 2 -8.69 23.30 34.40
C HIS A 2 -7.31 23.24 33.70
N PHE A 3 -6.20 22.98 34.39
CA PHE A 3 -4.87 23.06 33.74
C PHE A 3 -4.56 21.94 32.73
N LEU A 4 -4.98 20.69 32.98
CA LEU A 4 -4.79 19.60 32.01
C LEU A 4 -5.75 19.75 30.81
N GLN A 5 -6.99 20.19 31.06
CA GLN A 5 -7.93 20.55 30.00
C GLN A 5 -7.42 21.75 29.19
N ILE A 6 -6.81 22.76 29.83
CA ILE A 6 -6.18 23.90 29.16
C ILE A 6 -4.96 23.47 28.37
N ALA A 7 -4.10 22.57 28.89
CA ALA A 7 -2.97 22.02 28.15
C ALA A 7 -3.41 21.18 26.94
N CYS A 8 -4.48 20.40 27.09
CA CYS A 8 -5.10 19.62 26.02
C CYS A 8 -5.79 20.54 24.98
N LEU A 9 -6.44 21.61 25.43
CA LEU A 9 -7.00 22.66 24.58
C LEU A 9 -5.91 23.49 23.91
N TRP A 10 -4.74 23.68 24.54
CA TRP A 10 -3.56 24.31 23.94
C TRP A 10 -2.92 23.40 22.89
N LEU A 11 -2.84 22.09 23.13
CA LEU A 11 -2.45 21.11 22.12
C LEU A 11 -3.43 21.13 20.94
N LEU A 12 -4.74 21.15 21.19
CA LEU A 12 -5.76 21.32 20.16
C LEU A 12 -5.71 22.70 19.47
N ALA A 13 -5.34 23.77 20.19
CA ALA A 13 -5.25 25.14 19.67
C ALA A 13 -3.97 25.41 18.88
N LEU A 14 -2.85 24.73 19.19
CA LEU A 14 -1.67 24.65 18.34
C LEU A 14 -2.01 24.05 16.96
N PHE A 15 -3.08 23.24 16.89
CA PHE A 15 -3.67 22.71 15.67
C PHE A 15 -4.92 23.47 15.17
N ALA A 16 -5.45 24.45 15.92
CA ALA A 16 -6.54 25.28 15.45
C ALA A 16 -6.21 26.08 14.17
N PRO A 17 -4.98 26.55 13.89
CA PRO A 17 -4.70 27.14 12.57
C PRO A 17 -4.77 26.11 11.42
N ALA A 18 -4.68 24.81 11.69
CA ALA A 18 -4.92 23.75 10.70
C ALA A 18 -6.43 23.40 10.58
N ALA A 19 -7.19 23.49 11.66
CA ALA A 19 -8.64 23.20 11.68
C ALA A 19 -9.55 24.42 11.38
N ALA A 20 -9.03 25.65 11.49
CA ALA A 20 -9.72 26.89 11.18
C ALA A 20 -9.55 27.34 9.72
N ALA A 21 -8.92 26.51 8.88
CA ALA A 21 -9.12 26.59 7.44
C ALA A 21 -10.58 26.22 7.17
N SER A 22 -11.41 27.25 7.01
CA SER A 22 -12.78 27.08 6.52
C SER A 22 -12.76 26.25 5.23
N PRO A 23 -13.79 25.44 4.93
CA PRO A 23 -13.87 24.67 3.69
C PRO A 23 -13.82 25.51 2.41
N ALA A 24 -13.80 26.84 2.53
CA ALA A 24 -13.70 27.81 1.45
C ALA A 24 -12.26 28.21 1.03
N GLN A 25 -11.21 27.71 1.70
CA GLN A 25 -9.81 27.96 1.31
C GLN A 25 -9.06 26.73 0.79
N PHE A 26 -9.75 25.61 0.55
CA PHE A 26 -9.24 24.50 -0.26
C PHE A 26 -9.22 24.91 -1.74
N GLY A 27 -8.35 25.87 -2.07
CA GLY A 27 -7.95 26.11 -3.44
C GLY A 27 -7.06 24.96 -3.87
N ALA A 28 -7.58 24.12 -4.77
CA ALA A 28 -6.73 23.48 -5.77
C ALA A 28 -5.68 24.49 -6.23
N GLN A 29 -4.41 24.09 -6.36
CA GLN A 29 -3.44 24.91 -7.07
C GLN A 29 -4.12 25.43 -8.35
N ALA A 30 -4.12 26.75 -8.56
CA ALA A 30 -4.88 27.35 -9.65
C ALA A 30 -4.54 26.61 -10.95
N PRO A 31 -5.55 26.10 -11.68
CA PRO A 31 -5.31 25.22 -12.81
C PRO A 31 -4.39 25.91 -13.81
N LYS A 32 -3.25 25.27 -14.11
CA LYS A 32 -2.22 25.83 -15.01
C LYS A 32 -2.63 25.78 -16.49
N ALA A 33 -3.78 25.18 -16.78
CA ALA A 33 -4.48 25.30 -18.04
C ALA A 33 -5.95 25.70 -17.82
N LYS A 34 -6.51 26.56 -18.67
CA LYS A 34 -7.93 26.93 -18.65
C LYS A 34 -8.65 26.28 -19.84
N LEU A 35 -9.68 25.50 -19.55
CA LEU A 35 -10.52 24.81 -20.54
C LEU A 35 -11.77 25.63 -20.86
N GLU A 36 -12.06 25.83 -22.14
CA GLU A 36 -13.26 26.53 -22.62
C GLU A 36 -13.83 25.76 -23.82
N LEU A 37 -15.15 25.52 -23.83
CA LEU A 37 -15.85 24.82 -24.91
C LEU A 37 -16.79 25.78 -25.64
N PHE A 38 -16.77 25.74 -26.97
CA PHE A 38 -17.69 26.46 -27.84
C PHE A 38 -18.34 25.48 -28.80
N THR A 39 -19.66 25.58 -29.00
CA THR A 39 -20.41 24.69 -29.90
C THR A 39 -21.31 25.47 -30.86
N ARG A 40 -21.38 25.02 -32.12
CA ARG A 40 -22.29 25.53 -33.14
C ARG A 40 -23.09 24.37 -33.72
N ALA A 41 -24.40 24.40 -33.55
CA ALA A 41 -25.34 23.44 -34.12
C ALA A 41 -25.91 23.97 -35.44
N GLU A 42 -25.69 23.26 -36.55
CA GLU A 42 -26.23 23.58 -37.86
C GLU A 42 -26.58 22.28 -38.62
N GLY A 43 -27.78 22.20 -39.20
CA GLY A 43 -28.13 21.13 -40.13
C GLY A 43 -28.14 19.70 -39.57
N GLY A 44 -28.38 19.52 -38.27
CA GLY A 44 -28.37 18.20 -37.61
C GLY A 44 -26.98 17.73 -37.15
N GLU A 45 -25.96 18.59 -37.27
CA GLU A 45 -24.61 18.38 -36.77
C GLU A 45 -24.24 19.47 -35.75
N VAL A 46 -23.33 19.14 -34.84
CA VAL A 46 -22.71 20.07 -33.92
C VAL A 46 -21.20 20.10 -34.10
N ARG A 47 -20.66 21.29 -34.31
CA ARG A 47 -19.22 21.53 -34.34
C ARG A 47 -18.78 22.03 -32.97
N ALA A 48 -17.78 21.37 -32.39
CA ALA A 48 -17.18 21.76 -31.11
C ALA A 48 -15.74 22.26 -31.32
N VAL A 49 -15.42 23.35 -30.63
CA VAL A 49 -14.06 23.88 -30.49
C VAL A 49 -13.74 23.93 -29.01
N VAL A 50 -12.73 23.17 -28.61
CA VAL A 50 -12.19 23.17 -27.25
C VAL A 50 -10.94 24.02 -27.26
N ARG A 51 -10.97 25.12 -26.51
CA ARG A 51 -9.84 26.02 -26.33
C ARG A 51 -9.19 25.76 -24.98
N ILE A 52 -7.93 25.32 -25.02
CA ILE A 52 -7.10 25.07 -23.84
C ILE A 52 -6.05 26.19 -23.78
N LYS A 53 -6.09 27.03 -22.75
CA LYS A 53 -5.08 28.08 -22.53
C LYS A 53 -4.12 27.64 -21.44
N VAL A 54 -2.93 27.22 -21.81
CA VAL A 54 -1.83 26.88 -20.90
C VAL A 54 -1.15 28.17 -20.43
N THR A 55 -0.82 28.23 -19.15
CA THR A 55 -0.15 29.37 -18.52
C THR A 55 1.26 29.55 -19.10
N ALA A 56 1.77 30.77 -19.16
CA ALA A 56 3.14 31.02 -19.63
C ALA A 56 4.17 30.22 -18.82
N ASN A 57 5.19 29.67 -19.49
CA ASN A 57 6.23 28.76 -18.96
C ASN A 57 5.74 27.36 -18.55
N TRP A 58 4.51 27.01 -18.91
CA TRP A 58 3.96 25.67 -18.72
C TRP A 58 3.61 25.05 -20.08
N HIS A 59 3.74 23.73 -20.17
CA HIS A 59 3.27 22.94 -21.30
C HIS A 59 2.26 21.89 -20.85
N LEU A 60 1.44 21.42 -21.79
CA LEU A 60 0.53 20.28 -21.63
C LEU A 60 1.01 19.15 -22.54
N TYR A 61 1.07 17.91 -22.04
CA TYR A 61 1.42 16.76 -22.88
C TYR A 61 0.36 16.49 -23.95
N HIS A 62 0.81 16.01 -25.11
CA HIS A 62 -0.09 15.59 -26.17
C HIS A 62 -0.82 14.27 -25.83
N THR A 63 -1.78 13.86 -26.66
CA THR A 63 -2.49 12.56 -26.54
C THR A 63 -1.54 11.38 -26.76
N ASP A 64 -0.55 11.57 -27.63
CA ASP A 64 0.57 10.66 -27.84
C ASP A 64 1.87 11.37 -27.47
N LEU A 65 2.64 10.79 -26.54
CA LEU A 65 3.91 11.33 -26.07
C LEU A 65 5.02 11.23 -27.12
N GLY A 66 4.84 10.43 -28.17
CA GLY A 66 5.73 10.33 -29.33
C GLY A 66 6.93 9.39 -29.17
N SER A 67 7.31 9.05 -27.95
CA SER A 67 8.35 8.07 -27.65
C SER A 67 7.90 7.16 -26.50
N PRO A 68 8.15 5.84 -26.57
CA PRO A 68 7.82 4.92 -25.46
C PRO A 68 8.62 5.25 -24.19
N ASP A 69 9.82 5.82 -24.33
CA ASP A 69 10.67 6.25 -23.21
C ASP A 69 10.28 7.63 -22.63
N ALA A 70 9.24 8.28 -23.15
CA ALA A 70 8.83 9.61 -22.70
C ALA A 70 8.10 9.53 -21.36
N VAL A 71 8.51 10.37 -20.40
CA VAL A 71 7.94 10.37 -19.05
C VAL A 71 6.92 11.48 -18.93
N GLY A 72 5.64 11.12 -18.84
CA GLY A 72 4.53 12.06 -18.67
C GLY A 72 3.17 11.37 -18.71
N ARG A 73 2.09 12.05 -18.31
CA ARG A 73 0.72 11.56 -18.56
C ARG A 73 0.14 12.21 -19.81
N PRO A 74 -0.27 11.44 -20.83
CA PRO A 74 -0.88 11.98 -22.04
C PRO A 74 -2.21 12.66 -21.72
N SER A 75 -2.59 13.63 -22.56
CA SER A 75 -3.87 14.32 -22.42
C SER A 75 -5.01 13.49 -23.00
N VAL A 76 -6.04 13.23 -22.20
CA VAL A 76 -7.27 12.55 -22.59
C VAL A 76 -8.42 13.55 -22.57
N LEU A 77 -9.07 13.75 -23.71
CA LEU A 77 -10.19 14.67 -23.88
C LEU A 77 -11.47 13.89 -24.17
N THR A 78 -12.47 14.07 -23.31
CA THR A 78 -13.77 13.39 -23.41
C THR A 78 -14.87 14.42 -23.64
N LEU A 79 -15.61 14.28 -24.75
CA LEU A 79 -16.77 15.10 -25.05
C LEU A 79 -18.05 14.36 -24.67
N SER A 80 -19.01 15.08 -24.11
CA SER A 80 -20.31 14.55 -23.70
C SER A 80 -21.43 15.54 -24.02
N GLY A 81 -22.66 15.06 -24.13
CA GLY A 81 -23.83 15.89 -24.37
C GLY A 81 -25.08 15.06 -24.57
N GLU A 82 -26.21 15.53 -24.06
CA GLU A 82 -27.49 14.82 -24.18
C GLU A 82 -27.97 14.86 -25.63
N GLY A 83 -28.15 13.69 -26.25
CA GLY A 83 -28.53 13.58 -27.66
C GLY A 83 -27.44 13.98 -28.65
N ILE A 84 -26.17 13.98 -28.24
CA ILE A 84 -25.02 14.25 -29.10
C ILE A 84 -24.12 13.02 -29.17
N GLU A 85 -23.88 12.54 -30.38
CA GLU A 85 -22.89 11.50 -30.66
C GLU A 85 -21.63 12.16 -31.22
N TRP A 86 -20.50 12.10 -30.51
CA TRP A 86 -19.27 12.78 -30.89
C TRP A 86 -18.36 11.87 -31.71
N GLY A 87 -17.77 12.40 -32.78
CA GLY A 87 -16.63 11.77 -33.47
C GLY A 87 -15.30 12.12 -32.78
N ALA A 88 -14.22 11.47 -33.22
CA ALA A 88 -12.88 11.65 -32.67
C ALA A 88 -12.43 13.12 -32.69
N ALA A 89 -11.84 13.57 -31.57
CA ALA A 89 -11.35 14.93 -31.43
C ALA A 89 -9.98 15.09 -32.11
N ARG A 90 -9.87 16.06 -33.02
CA ARG A 90 -8.62 16.36 -33.72
C ARG A 90 -7.81 17.40 -32.96
N TRP A 91 -6.64 16.97 -32.50
CA TRP A 91 -5.64 17.83 -31.89
C TRP A 91 -4.76 18.51 -32.94
N PRO A 92 -4.19 19.70 -32.63
CA PRO A 92 -3.19 20.32 -33.48
C PRO A 92 -1.88 19.52 -33.41
N ALA A 93 -1.00 19.73 -34.40
CA ALA A 93 0.31 19.09 -34.41
C ALA A 93 1.11 19.47 -33.14
N PRO A 94 1.72 18.52 -32.44
CA PRO A 94 2.48 18.80 -31.22
C PRO A 94 3.80 19.51 -31.52
N GLU A 95 4.27 20.27 -30.54
CA GLU A 95 5.66 20.71 -30.45
C GLU A 95 6.51 19.61 -29.77
N HIS A 96 7.81 19.62 -29.99
CA HIS A 96 8.73 18.65 -29.37
C HIS A 96 9.63 19.33 -28.35
N GLU A 97 9.68 18.78 -27.13
CA GLU A 97 10.65 19.14 -26.11
C GLU A 97 11.53 17.93 -25.80
N GLU A 98 12.82 18.16 -25.49
CA GLU A 98 13.73 17.08 -25.10
C GLU A 98 13.72 16.92 -23.59
N GLN A 99 13.26 15.77 -23.13
CA GLN A 99 13.41 15.31 -21.76
C GLN A 99 14.76 14.63 -21.61
N ASN A 100 15.55 15.06 -20.63
CA ASN A 100 16.88 14.51 -20.38
C ASN A 100 16.89 13.75 -19.05
N PHE A 101 16.38 12.52 -19.09
CA PHE A 101 16.43 11.54 -18.00
C PHE A 101 17.50 10.47 -18.30
N GLY A 102 18.68 10.91 -18.77
CA GLY A 102 19.79 10.04 -19.16
C GLY A 102 20.05 10.07 -20.67
N THR A 103 19.14 9.50 -21.46
CA THR A 103 19.10 9.68 -22.92
C THR A 103 18.12 10.79 -23.29
N PRO A 104 18.47 11.71 -24.23
CA PRO A 104 17.52 12.72 -24.69
C PRO A 104 16.34 12.06 -25.40
N VAL A 105 15.15 12.12 -24.80
CA VAL A 105 13.90 11.62 -25.38
C VAL A 105 13.07 12.80 -25.82
N LYS A 106 12.56 12.77 -27.06
CA LYS A 106 11.64 13.80 -27.56
C LYS A 106 10.23 13.48 -27.10
N VAL A 107 9.64 14.41 -26.37
CA VAL A 107 8.25 14.33 -25.93
C VAL A 107 7.39 15.34 -26.67
N ASN A 108 6.17 14.92 -27.02
CA ASN A 108 5.16 15.73 -27.68
C ASN A 108 4.38 16.58 -26.66
N ILE A 109 4.40 17.90 -26.84
CA ILE A 109 3.82 18.86 -25.91
C ILE A 109 3.11 20.01 -26.63
N HIS A 110 2.34 20.80 -25.88
CA HIS A 110 1.64 21.99 -26.35
C HIS A 110 1.85 23.17 -25.41
N HIS A 111 2.24 24.31 -25.97
CA HIS A 111 2.36 25.58 -25.26
C HIS A 111 1.23 26.54 -25.61
N GLY A 112 0.98 27.52 -24.73
CA GLY A 112 0.10 28.65 -25.04
C GLY A 112 -1.36 28.24 -25.26
N THR A 113 -1.94 28.57 -26.42
CA THR A 113 -3.35 28.29 -26.72
C THR A 113 -3.48 27.13 -27.71
N VAL A 114 -4.08 26.04 -27.24
CA VAL A 114 -4.35 24.83 -28.02
C VAL A 114 -5.82 24.84 -28.42
N LEU A 115 -6.11 24.58 -29.71
CA LEU A 115 -7.46 24.46 -30.24
C LEU A 115 -7.67 23.02 -30.71
N VAL A 116 -8.61 22.32 -30.07
CA VAL A 116 -9.01 20.96 -30.44
C VAL A 116 -10.40 21.01 -31.05
N TYR A 117 -10.57 20.33 -32.20
CA TYR A 117 -11.79 20.37 -32.99
C TYR A 117 -12.49 19.01 -32.95
N ALA A 118 -13.82 19.00 -32.80
CA ALA A 118 -14.61 17.78 -32.87
C ALA A 118 -15.94 18.02 -33.59
N ARG A 119 -16.43 17.00 -34.30
CA ARG A 119 -17.73 17.01 -34.97
C ARG A 119 -18.63 15.97 -34.32
N GLY A 120 -19.85 16.36 -33.98
CA GLY A 120 -20.87 15.47 -33.44
C GLY A 120 -22.14 15.50 -34.26
N LYS A 121 -22.93 14.43 -34.16
CA LYS A 121 -24.26 14.29 -34.76
C LYS A 121 -25.32 14.57 -33.70
N LEU A 122 -26.31 15.40 -34.04
CA LEU A 122 -27.42 15.73 -33.15
C LEU A 122 -28.60 14.79 -33.37
N ALA A 123 -29.16 14.26 -32.29
CA ALA A 123 -30.45 13.59 -32.30
C ALA A 123 -31.60 14.58 -32.56
N GLU A 124 -32.72 14.07 -33.06
CA GLU A 124 -33.89 14.88 -33.41
C GLU A 124 -34.45 15.60 -32.15
N GLY A 125 -34.39 16.93 -32.14
CA GLY A 125 -34.82 17.77 -31.00
C GLY A 125 -33.70 18.23 -30.05
N ALA A 126 -32.45 17.81 -30.25
CA ALA A 126 -31.30 18.30 -29.49
C ALA A 126 -30.74 19.61 -30.10
N ASP A 127 -30.38 20.58 -29.24
CA ASP A 127 -29.90 21.91 -29.65
C ASP A 127 -28.38 22.12 -29.41
N GLY A 128 -27.70 21.10 -28.88
CA GLY A 128 -26.27 21.13 -28.58
C GLY A 128 -25.88 21.99 -27.36
N SER A 129 -26.85 22.51 -26.60
CA SER A 129 -26.63 23.37 -25.43
C SER A 129 -26.13 22.61 -24.20
N THR A 130 -26.31 21.28 -24.18
CA THR A 130 -25.88 20.37 -23.10
C THR A 130 -24.45 19.86 -23.27
N ALA A 131 -23.74 20.30 -24.33
CA ALA A 131 -22.39 19.87 -24.60
C ALA A 131 -21.42 20.25 -23.47
N ALA A 132 -20.61 19.28 -23.06
CA ALA A 132 -19.56 19.44 -22.06
C ALA A 132 -18.30 18.69 -22.49
N VAL A 133 -17.15 19.17 -22.01
CA VAL A 133 -15.83 18.57 -22.23
C VAL A 133 -15.16 18.35 -20.89
N ALA A 134 -14.51 17.19 -20.74
CA ALA A 134 -13.56 16.91 -19.67
C ALA A 134 -12.17 16.69 -20.28
N LEU A 135 -11.14 17.22 -19.64
CA LEU A 135 -9.75 17.05 -20.02
C LEU A 135 -8.98 16.57 -18.78
N GLU A 136 -8.36 15.40 -18.89
CA GLU A 136 -7.41 14.88 -17.92
C GLU A 136 -6.02 14.81 -18.57
N GLY A 137 -4.96 15.12 -17.83
CA GLY A 137 -3.60 15.07 -18.34
C GLY A 137 -2.60 15.57 -17.31
N GLN A 138 -1.45 16.04 -17.77
CA GLN A 138 -0.43 16.62 -16.90
C GLN A 138 0.17 17.86 -17.55
N THR A 139 0.30 18.92 -16.75
CA THR A 139 0.96 20.16 -17.14
C THR A 139 2.29 20.28 -16.41
N CYS A 140 3.37 20.64 -17.10
CA CYS A 140 4.68 20.81 -16.50
C CYS A 140 5.26 22.19 -16.75
N GLU A 141 6.01 22.69 -15.79
CA GLU A 141 6.81 23.91 -15.91
C GLU A 141 8.16 23.59 -16.56
N THR A 142 8.61 24.47 -17.46
CA THR A 142 9.96 24.43 -18.04
C THR A 142 10.99 24.65 -16.93
N GLY A 143 11.40 23.57 -16.24
CA GLY A 143 12.14 23.62 -14.97
C GLY A 143 11.90 22.43 -14.02
N GLY A 144 10.96 21.55 -14.33
CA GLY A 144 10.86 20.20 -13.74
C GLY A 144 9.71 19.96 -12.77
N THR A 145 8.81 20.93 -12.56
CA THR A 145 7.61 20.71 -11.74
C THR A 145 6.43 20.31 -12.62
N CYS A 146 5.89 19.11 -12.42
CA CYS A 146 4.71 18.61 -13.13
C CYS A 146 3.51 18.47 -12.20
N ILE A 147 2.33 18.86 -12.66
CA ILE A 147 1.07 18.81 -11.92
C ILE A 147 0.01 18.12 -12.77
N ILE A 148 -0.75 17.20 -12.17
CA ILE A 148 -1.88 16.55 -12.84
C ILE A 148 -2.97 17.58 -13.09
N TYR A 149 -3.42 17.67 -14.34
CA TYR A 149 -4.51 18.52 -14.75
C TYR A 149 -5.80 17.72 -14.87
N LYS A 150 -6.85 18.18 -14.20
CA LYS A 150 -8.23 17.74 -14.44
C LYS A 150 -9.11 18.98 -14.53
N GLY A 151 -9.81 19.12 -15.64
CA GLY A 151 -10.71 20.25 -15.86
C GLY A 151 -11.93 19.83 -16.68
N ASP A 152 -13.08 20.38 -16.33
CA ASP A 152 -14.31 20.25 -17.09
C ASP A 152 -14.84 21.63 -17.50
N ALA A 153 -15.50 21.69 -18.66
CA ALA A 153 -16.14 22.90 -19.15
C ALA A 153 -17.43 22.57 -19.89
N LYS A 154 -18.49 23.33 -19.62
CA LYS A 154 -19.72 23.33 -20.42
C LYS A 154 -19.58 24.31 -21.59
N THR A 155 -20.38 24.11 -22.63
CA THR A 155 -20.40 25.02 -23.77
C THR A 155 -20.73 26.45 -23.32
N GLN A 156 -19.94 27.41 -23.79
CA GLN A 156 -20.16 28.84 -23.59
C GLN A 156 -20.97 29.45 -24.76
N GLY A 157 -21.59 28.61 -25.59
CA GLY A 157 -22.33 28.99 -26.79
C GLY A 157 -21.46 29.03 -28.05
N ALA A 158 -21.94 29.75 -29.07
CA ALA A 158 -21.37 29.74 -30.43
C ALA A 158 -19.95 30.33 -30.56
N GLY A 159 -19.46 31.08 -29.56
CA GLY A 159 -18.14 31.71 -29.59
C GLY A 159 -17.96 32.72 -30.74
N ALA A 160 -16.75 33.29 -30.85
CA ALA A 160 -16.40 34.19 -31.95
C ALA A 160 -16.21 33.44 -33.27
N ASP A 161 -16.56 34.05 -34.41
CA ASP A 161 -16.43 33.44 -35.74
C ASP A 161 -15.00 32.99 -36.06
N THR A 162 -14.00 33.69 -35.52
CA THR A 162 -12.58 33.36 -35.69
C THR A 162 -12.19 32.00 -35.10
N LEU A 163 -12.93 31.47 -34.11
CA LEU A 163 -12.63 30.16 -33.53
C LEU A 163 -13.06 29.00 -34.44
N PHE A 164 -13.99 29.25 -35.36
CA PHE A 164 -14.52 28.26 -36.30
C PHE A 164 -14.02 28.47 -37.73
N ALA A 165 -13.25 29.54 -37.98
CA ALA A 165 -12.72 29.87 -39.30
C ALA A 165 -11.78 28.77 -39.84
N ASP A 166 -10.99 28.15 -38.95
CA ASP A 166 -10.03 27.09 -39.27
C ASP A 166 -10.57 25.68 -38.97
N PHE A 167 -11.90 25.53 -38.84
CA PHE A 167 -12.50 24.23 -38.53
C PHE A 167 -12.24 23.23 -39.69
N PRO A 168 -11.58 22.08 -39.45
CA PRO A 168 -11.23 21.17 -40.52
C PRO A 168 -12.47 20.60 -41.25
N ALA A 169 -12.52 20.77 -42.57
CA ALA A 169 -13.67 20.33 -43.38
C ALA A 169 -13.77 18.79 -43.46
N ASP A 170 -12.62 18.12 -43.40
CA ASP A 170 -12.39 16.67 -43.46
C ASP A 170 -12.66 15.94 -42.13
N LEU A 171 -13.01 16.65 -41.06
CA LEU A 171 -13.23 16.07 -39.74
C LEU A 171 -14.48 15.17 -39.74
N ALA A 172 -14.26 13.88 -39.54
CA ALA A 172 -15.28 12.84 -39.53
C ALA A 172 -16.35 13.05 -38.44
N GLY A 173 -17.61 12.79 -38.76
CA GLY A 173 -18.67 12.62 -37.77
C GLY A 173 -18.61 11.22 -37.13
N PRO A 174 -19.44 10.94 -36.10
CA PRO A 174 -19.48 9.62 -35.46
C PRO A 174 -19.71 8.50 -36.49
N GLY A 175 -18.89 7.45 -36.41
CA GLY A 175 -18.92 6.29 -37.32
C GLY A 175 -17.94 6.32 -38.49
N ALA A 176 -17.08 7.34 -38.62
CA ALA A 176 -15.92 7.31 -39.52
C ALA A 176 -14.64 7.27 -38.68
N THR A 177 -13.96 6.12 -38.71
CA THR A 177 -12.70 5.85 -38.02
C THR A 177 -11.64 6.85 -38.44
N SER A 178 -10.99 7.47 -37.46
CA SER A 178 -9.69 8.11 -37.68
C SER A 178 -8.73 7.02 -38.16
N VAL A 179 -7.80 7.37 -39.05
CA VAL A 179 -6.88 6.41 -39.67
C VAL A 179 -5.96 5.73 -38.63
N ASP A 180 -5.93 6.24 -37.40
CA ASP A 180 -5.10 5.77 -36.29
C ASP A 180 -5.86 4.93 -35.24
N GLU A 181 -7.21 4.91 -35.22
CA GLU A 181 -8.02 4.13 -34.26
C GLU A 181 -8.73 2.90 -34.88
N ALA A 182 -8.58 2.68 -36.19
CA ALA A 182 -9.19 1.53 -36.88
C ALA A 182 -8.61 0.15 -36.48
N ALA A 183 -7.66 0.10 -35.54
CA ALA A 183 -7.06 -1.14 -35.05
C ALA A 183 -7.58 -1.61 -33.68
N ALA A 184 -8.38 -0.81 -32.96
CA ALA A 184 -8.63 -1.05 -31.53
C ALA A 184 -10.05 -1.46 -31.13
N GLU A 185 -11.07 -1.37 -32.01
CA GLU A 185 -12.45 -1.72 -31.61
C GLU A 185 -13.12 -2.66 -32.62
N ALA A 186 -12.80 -3.95 -32.50
CA ALA A 186 -13.62 -5.06 -32.94
C ALA A 186 -13.63 -6.13 -31.84
N GLU A 187 -14.28 -5.83 -30.71
CA GLU A 187 -14.54 -6.80 -29.65
C GLU A 187 -15.59 -7.83 -30.10
N GLU A 188 -15.12 -8.98 -30.58
CA GLU A 188 -15.77 -10.27 -30.35
C GLU A 188 -14.85 -11.12 -29.46
N ASP A 189 -15.07 -11.10 -28.12
CA ASP A 189 -14.48 -12.02 -27.12
C ASP A 189 -13.05 -12.53 -27.46
N GLU A 190 -12.14 -11.60 -27.80
CA GLU A 190 -10.79 -11.94 -28.23
C GLU A 190 -9.84 -11.88 -27.04
N PHE A 191 -9.02 -12.92 -26.89
CA PHE A 191 -8.01 -13.01 -25.86
C PHE A 191 -7.04 -11.83 -25.96
N GLU A 192 -7.07 -10.89 -25.01
CA GLU A 192 -6.06 -9.83 -24.91
C GLU A 192 -4.73 -10.44 -24.47
N GLY A 193 -3.89 -10.76 -25.45
CA GLY A 193 -2.50 -11.11 -25.23
C GLY A 193 -1.71 -9.88 -24.81
N PHE A 194 -0.88 -10.03 -23.78
CA PHE A 194 -0.02 -8.96 -23.27
C PHE A 194 1.37 -9.52 -23.02
N GLU A 195 2.37 -9.00 -23.71
CA GLU A 195 3.78 -9.21 -23.40
C GLU A 195 4.38 -7.86 -22.99
N ASP A 196 5.04 -7.81 -21.84
CA ASP A 196 5.69 -6.60 -21.35
C ASP A 196 6.81 -6.16 -22.33
N PRO A 197 6.77 -4.95 -22.90
CA PRO A 197 7.79 -4.49 -23.85
C PRO A 197 9.19 -4.31 -23.24
N GLU A 198 9.31 -4.31 -21.91
CA GLU A 198 10.59 -4.31 -21.18
C GLU A 198 11.10 -5.74 -20.89
N ALA A 199 10.36 -6.78 -21.27
CA ALA A 199 10.71 -8.17 -21.01
C ALA A 199 11.84 -8.67 -21.93
N HIS A 200 12.99 -8.98 -21.33
CA HIS A 200 14.11 -9.69 -21.96
C HIS A 200 13.87 -11.20 -22.14
N ALA A 201 12.61 -11.60 -22.32
CA ALA A 201 12.21 -12.96 -22.63
C ALA A 201 10.92 -12.96 -23.45
N ARG A 202 10.83 -13.85 -24.44
CA ARG A 202 9.65 -14.02 -25.31
C ARG A 202 8.99 -15.36 -25.06
N VAL A 203 7.65 -15.40 -24.98
CA VAL A 203 6.89 -16.63 -24.77
C VAL A 203 6.14 -17.04 -26.02
N GLU A 204 6.23 -18.31 -26.38
CA GLU A 204 5.40 -18.91 -27.41
C GLU A 204 4.72 -20.17 -26.89
N LEU A 205 3.42 -20.29 -27.13
CA LEU A 205 2.64 -21.47 -26.79
C LEU A 205 2.30 -22.26 -28.05
N PHE A 206 2.51 -23.58 -28.00
CA PHE A 206 2.03 -24.51 -29.01
C PHE A 206 1.20 -25.61 -28.36
N THR A 207 0.04 -25.93 -28.94
CA THR A 207 -0.87 -26.94 -28.40
C THR A 207 -1.36 -27.89 -29.48
N ARG A 208 -1.35 -29.20 -29.21
CA ARG A 208 -1.85 -30.21 -30.15
C ARG A 208 -2.53 -31.37 -29.43
N ALA A 209 -3.50 -31.99 -30.09
CA ALA A 209 -4.12 -33.22 -29.63
C ALA A 209 -3.33 -34.43 -30.15
N VAL A 210 -2.92 -35.33 -29.26
CA VAL A 210 -2.22 -36.59 -29.61
C VAL A 210 -2.80 -37.70 -28.75
N ASP A 211 -3.25 -38.79 -29.38
CA ASP A 211 -3.80 -39.98 -28.70
C ASP A 211 -4.98 -39.71 -27.74
N GLY A 212 -5.78 -38.66 -28.01
CA GLY A 212 -6.93 -38.27 -27.17
C GLY A 212 -6.57 -37.38 -25.97
N GLU A 213 -5.32 -36.91 -25.89
CA GLU A 213 -4.84 -35.98 -24.87
C GLU A 213 -4.38 -34.66 -25.51
N ALA A 214 -4.55 -33.55 -24.79
CA ALA A 214 -3.95 -32.28 -25.14
C ALA A 214 -2.48 -32.26 -24.70
N ARG A 215 -1.58 -31.79 -25.56
CA ARG A 215 -0.18 -31.53 -25.23
C ARG A 215 0.13 -30.07 -25.50
N ALA A 216 0.69 -29.39 -24.51
CA ALA A 216 1.21 -28.03 -24.62
C ALA A 216 2.74 -28.05 -24.56
N ALA A 217 3.36 -27.24 -25.40
CA ALA A 217 4.77 -26.93 -25.35
C ALA A 217 4.93 -25.41 -25.31
N ILE A 218 5.56 -24.92 -24.25
CA ILE A 218 5.79 -23.49 -23.99
C ILE A 218 7.26 -23.24 -24.24
N ARG A 219 7.59 -22.45 -25.27
CA ARG A 219 8.96 -22.04 -25.56
C ARG A 219 9.18 -20.66 -24.97
N ILE A 220 10.19 -20.53 -24.12
CA ILE A 220 10.62 -19.24 -23.58
C ILE A 220 12.02 -18.97 -24.11
N GLU A 221 12.18 -17.91 -24.88
CA GLU A 221 13.46 -17.47 -25.43
C GLU A 221 13.94 -16.27 -24.62
N ILE A 222 15.00 -16.46 -23.84
CA ILE A 222 15.59 -15.44 -22.98
C ILE A 222 16.73 -14.77 -23.75
N ASP A 223 16.77 -13.42 -23.72
CA ASP A 223 17.80 -12.64 -24.40
C ASP A 223 19.22 -13.02 -23.92
N ASP A 224 20.20 -12.87 -24.80
CA ASP A 224 21.61 -13.07 -24.45
C ASP A 224 22.00 -12.17 -23.27
N THR A 225 22.76 -12.72 -22.31
CA THR A 225 23.19 -12.08 -21.05
C THR A 225 22.11 -11.92 -19.96
N TRP A 226 20.87 -12.31 -20.25
CA TRP A 226 19.77 -12.34 -19.30
C TRP A 226 19.46 -13.76 -18.81
N HIS A 227 18.87 -13.86 -17.63
CA HIS A 227 18.39 -15.12 -17.05
C HIS A 227 16.99 -14.96 -16.47
N LEU A 228 16.26 -16.08 -16.41
CA LEU A 228 14.93 -16.20 -15.80
C LEU A 228 15.00 -17.18 -14.63
N PHE A 229 14.44 -16.80 -13.48
CA PHE A 229 14.48 -17.68 -12.31
C PHE A 229 13.59 -18.92 -12.44
N HIS A 230 13.99 -20.01 -11.79
CA HIS A 230 13.20 -21.23 -11.77
C HIS A 230 11.98 -21.12 -10.85
N LYS A 231 11.01 -22.06 -10.96
CA LYS A 231 9.85 -22.14 -10.05
C LYS A 231 10.26 -22.38 -8.58
N GLU A 232 11.41 -23.03 -8.38
CA GLU A 232 12.02 -23.30 -7.09
C GLU A 232 13.38 -22.60 -7.07
N LEU A 233 13.53 -21.60 -6.20
CA LEU A 233 14.72 -20.73 -6.21
C LEU A 233 15.96 -21.36 -5.57
N GLY A 234 15.79 -22.39 -4.74
CA GLY A 234 16.87 -23.02 -3.99
C GLY A 234 16.79 -22.72 -2.47
N PRO A 235 17.86 -22.23 -1.82
CA PRO A 235 17.88 -21.89 -0.40
C PRO A 235 16.84 -20.83 -0.01
N GLU A 236 16.42 -20.83 1.26
CA GLU A 236 15.42 -19.86 1.78
C GLU A 236 15.90 -18.40 1.78
N ASP A 237 17.21 -18.17 1.67
CA ASP A 237 17.82 -16.84 1.63
C ASP A 237 18.05 -16.31 0.20
N ALA A 238 17.67 -17.06 -0.85
CA ALA A 238 17.77 -16.60 -2.24
C ALA A 238 16.87 -15.39 -2.49
N LEU A 239 17.43 -14.32 -3.05
CA LEU A 239 16.71 -13.08 -3.36
C LEU A 239 16.32 -13.05 -4.84
N ALA A 240 15.13 -13.57 -5.15
CA ALA A 240 14.59 -13.62 -6.51
C ALA A 240 13.06 -13.79 -6.48
N MET A 241 12.39 -13.50 -7.60
CA MET A 241 10.97 -13.83 -7.79
C MET A 241 10.84 -15.14 -8.60
N PRO A 242 10.17 -16.19 -8.07
CA PRO A 242 10.04 -17.45 -8.78
C PRO A 242 9.14 -17.31 -10.00
N THR A 243 9.45 -18.05 -11.07
CA THR A 243 8.61 -18.04 -12.27
C THR A 243 7.43 -18.99 -12.12
N SER A 244 6.22 -18.46 -12.26
CA SER A 244 4.97 -19.23 -12.33
C SER A 244 4.46 -19.34 -13.77
N ILE A 245 3.80 -20.45 -14.07
CA ILE A 245 3.21 -20.75 -15.38
C ILE A 245 1.80 -21.27 -15.16
N GLU A 246 0.82 -20.57 -15.73
CA GLU A 246 -0.59 -20.93 -15.69
C GLU A 246 -1.10 -21.19 -17.10
N LEU A 247 -1.66 -22.39 -17.34
CA LEU A 247 -2.25 -22.75 -18.63
C LEU A 247 -3.77 -22.73 -18.54
N GLY A 248 -4.40 -22.02 -19.48
CA GLY A 248 -5.85 -21.93 -19.64
C GLY A 248 -6.32 -22.45 -20.99
N GLY A 249 -7.63 -22.66 -21.14
CA GLY A 249 -8.23 -23.07 -22.40
C GLY A 249 -9.67 -23.56 -22.23
N ALA A 250 -10.50 -23.38 -23.25
CA ALA A 250 -11.90 -23.80 -23.20
C ALA A 250 -12.00 -25.34 -23.24
N GLY A 251 -12.48 -25.95 -22.15
CA GLY A 251 -12.76 -27.39 -22.07
C GLY A 251 -11.52 -28.30 -21.96
N VAL A 252 -10.36 -27.76 -21.55
CA VAL A 252 -9.13 -28.54 -21.32
C VAL A 252 -8.69 -28.40 -19.87
N GLU A 253 -8.50 -29.52 -19.18
CA GLU A 253 -7.90 -29.55 -17.84
C GLU A 253 -6.41 -29.83 -17.96
N TRP A 254 -5.57 -28.80 -17.79
CA TRP A 254 -4.11 -28.92 -17.85
C TRP A 254 -3.54 -29.51 -16.54
N GLY A 255 -2.59 -30.43 -16.66
CA GLY A 255 -1.80 -30.99 -15.58
C GLY A 255 -0.53 -30.18 -15.30
N GLU A 256 0.31 -30.68 -14.40
CA GLU A 256 1.53 -29.98 -13.99
C GLU A 256 2.51 -29.75 -15.16
N VAL A 257 3.06 -28.54 -15.21
CA VAL A 257 4.07 -28.14 -16.18
C VAL A 257 5.42 -28.78 -15.82
N THR A 258 5.98 -29.52 -16.77
CA THR A 258 7.31 -30.13 -16.66
C THR A 258 8.36 -29.14 -17.09
N TRP A 259 9.30 -28.85 -16.19
CA TRP A 259 10.40 -27.92 -16.41
C TRP A 259 11.67 -28.62 -16.89
N PRO A 260 12.51 -27.96 -17.70
CA PRO A 260 13.87 -28.41 -17.95
C PRO A 260 14.75 -28.28 -16.71
N GLU A 261 15.90 -28.96 -16.73
CA GLU A 261 16.87 -28.92 -15.64
C GLU A 261 17.43 -27.50 -15.46
N PRO A 262 17.30 -26.87 -14.28
CA PRO A 262 17.81 -25.53 -14.03
C PRO A 262 19.33 -25.55 -13.82
N HIS A 263 19.99 -24.41 -14.02
CA HIS A 263 21.40 -24.24 -13.65
C HIS A 263 21.55 -23.43 -12.36
N LYS A 264 22.59 -23.79 -11.62
CA LYS A 264 22.91 -23.19 -10.32
C LYS A 264 23.78 -21.95 -10.55
N ALA A 265 23.28 -20.77 -10.18
CA ALA A 265 24.03 -19.53 -10.25
C ALA A 265 24.40 -19.01 -8.84
N PRO A 266 25.63 -18.52 -8.62
CA PRO A 266 25.98 -17.88 -7.36
C PRO A 266 25.32 -16.50 -7.25
N GLN A 267 24.91 -16.13 -6.04
CA GLN A 267 24.39 -14.81 -5.70
C GLN A 267 25.26 -14.20 -4.60
N ASP A 268 25.80 -13.00 -4.84
CA ASP A 268 26.77 -12.38 -3.92
C ASP A 268 26.21 -12.06 -2.54
N TYR A 269 24.87 -11.89 -2.43
CA TYR A 269 24.17 -11.58 -1.19
C TYR A 269 22.77 -12.23 -1.17
N GLY A 270 22.47 -12.98 -0.11
CA GLY A 270 21.13 -13.45 0.23
C GLY A 270 20.41 -12.53 1.24
N ALA A 271 19.19 -12.91 1.63
CA ALA A 271 18.37 -12.16 2.59
C ALA A 271 19.03 -11.97 3.98
N ASN A 272 19.98 -12.84 4.32
CA ASN A 272 20.82 -12.80 5.52
C ASN A 272 22.10 -11.94 5.36
N GLY A 273 22.40 -11.46 4.15
CA GLY A 273 23.61 -10.69 3.82
C GLY A 273 24.85 -11.53 3.52
N GLU A 274 24.76 -12.86 3.49
CA GLU A 274 25.85 -13.77 3.11
C GLU A 274 25.72 -14.24 1.65
N PRO A 275 26.79 -14.68 0.97
CA PRO A 275 26.70 -15.22 -0.38
C PRO A 275 25.85 -16.49 -0.42
N THR A 276 24.91 -16.56 -1.36
CA THR A 276 24.02 -17.71 -1.56
C THR A 276 24.03 -18.16 -3.03
N TRP A 277 23.07 -18.97 -3.45
CA TRP A 277 22.92 -19.41 -4.83
C TRP A 277 21.44 -19.52 -5.20
N VAL A 278 21.15 -19.41 -6.49
CA VAL A 278 19.79 -19.45 -7.04
C VAL A 278 19.70 -20.38 -8.25
N TRP A 279 18.55 -21.02 -8.44
CA TRP A 279 18.23 -21.75 -9.66
C TRP A 279 17.69 -20.80 -10.73
N GLN A 280 18.33 -20.78 -11.89
CA GLN A 280 17.90 -19.96 -13.02
C GLN A 280 17.98 -20.74 -14.34
N HIS A 281 17.51 -20.11 -15.41
CA HIS A 281 17.50 -20.60 -16.79
C HIS A 281 18.09 -19.52 -17.70
N GLU A 282 18.85 -19.93 -18.70
CA GLU A 282 19.49 -19.04 -19.70
C GLU A 282 19.25 -19.60 -21.10
N GLY A 283 19.15 -18.70 -22.09
CA GLY A 283 18.86 -19.06 -23.48
C GLY A 283 17.44 -19.57 -23.69
N THR A 284 17.25 -20.50 -24.64
CA THR A 284 15.93 -21.02 -24.99
C THR A 284 15.56 -22.24 -24.16
N ILE A 285 14.51 -22.13 -23.36
CA ILE A 285 13.92 -23.24 -22.61
C ILE A 285 12.58 -23.66 -23.19
N VAL A 286 12.25 -24.95 -23.04
CA VAL A 286 10.97 -25.50 -23.47
C VAL A 286 10.34 -26.27 -22.31
N LEU A 287 9.12 -25.91 -21.97
CA LEU A 287 8.33 -26.55 -20.94
C LEU A 287 7.17 -27.33 -21.56
N TYR A 288 6.73 -28.38 -20.88
CA TYR A 288 5.73 -29.30 -21.42
C TYR A 288 4.59 -29.50 -20.42
N ALA A 289 3.35 -29.50 -20.89
CA ALA A 289 2.20 -29.88 -20.07
C ALA A 289 1.28 -30.83 -20.83
N ARG A 290 0.63 -31.74 -20.10
CA ARG A 290 -0.44 -32.61 -20.61
C ARG A 290 -1.78 -32.07 -20.15
N GLY A 291 -2.82 -32.22 -20.95
CA GLY A 291 -4.18 -31.83 -20.58
C GLY A 291 -5.20 -32.89 -20.98
N LYS A 292 -6.25 -33.04 -20.17
CA LYS A 292 -7.40 -33.89 -20.47
C LYS A 292 -8.41 -33.09 -21.28
N LEU A 293 -8.83 -33.64 -22.42
CA LEU A 293 -9.84 -33.04 -23.30
C LEU A 293 -11.26 -33.35 -22.79
N GLY A 294 -12.01 -32.33 -22.40
CA GLY A 294 -13.42 -32.44 -22.02
C GLY A 294 -14.39 -32.32 -23.21
N SER A 295 -15.70 -32.46 -22.95
CA SER A 295 -16.74 -32.26 -23.98
C SER A 295 -16.79 -30.80 -24.41
N GLY A 296 -16.47 -30.51 -25.68
CA GLY A 296 -16.40 -29.15 -26.21
C GLY A 296 -15.01 -28.49 -26.09
N ALA A 297 -13.96 -29.29 -25.87
CA ALA A 297 -12.58 -28.80 -25.84
C ALA A 297 -12.17 -28.13 -27.16
N ASP A 298 -11.67 -26.89 -27.06
CA ASP A 298 -11.13 -26.14 -28.18
C ASP A 298 -9.69 -25.70 -27.87
N LEU A 299 -8.73 -26.43 -28.43
CA LEU A 299 -7.32 -26.14 -28.24
C LEU A 299 -6.90 -24.82 -28.89
N ALA A 300 -7.64 -24.29 -29.87
CA ALA A 300 -7.32 -22.99 -30.47
C ALA A 300 -7.52 -21.83 -29.49
N LYS A 301 -8.27 -22.05 -28.41
CA LYS A 301 -8.49 -21.09 -27.32
C LYS A 301 -7.55 -21.29 -26.12
N ALA A 302 -6.54 -22.16 -26.27
CA ALA A 302 -5.55 -22.37 -25.23
C ALA A 302 -4.63 -21.15 -25.11
N HIS A 303 -4.27 -20.80 -23.88
CA HIS A 303 -3.37 -19.71 -23.57
C HIS A 303 -2.47 -20.05 -22.38
N VAL A 304 -1.35 -19.34 -22.28
CA VAL A 304 -0.42 -19.43 -21.15
C VAL A 304 -0.18 -18.05 -20.59
N GLU A 305 -0.18 -17.95 -19.26
CA GLU A 305 0.29 -16.80 -18.51
C GLU A 305 1.57 -17.19 -17.77
N VAL A 306 2.64 -16.43 -18.01
CA VAL A 306 3.95 -16.60 -17.38
C VAL A 306 4.22 -15.35 -16.57
N THR A 307 4.51 -15.51 -15.28
CA THR A 307 4.93 -14.41 -14.41
C THR A 307 6.23 -14.76 -13.70
N GLY A 308 7.17 -13.83 -13.63
CA GLY A 308 8.47 -14.06 -13.03
C GLY A 308 9.32 -12.80 -13.05
N GLN A 309 10.64 -12.97 -13.06
CA GLN A 309 11.59 -11.87 -13.11
C GLN A 309 12.78 -12.27 -13.98
N THR A 310 13.11 -11.42 -14.96
CA THR A 310 14.33 -11.56 -15.77
C THR A 310 15.39 -10.61 -15.23
N CYS A 311 16.64 -11.06 -15.19
CA CYS A 311 17.75 -10.29 -14.64
C CYS A 311 18.98 -10.35 -15.54
N ASP A 312 19.71 -9.24 -15.59
CA ASP A 312 21.11 -9.20 -15.99
C ASP A 312 22.00 -9.13 -14.73
N PRO A 313 23.33 -9.13 -14.84
CA PRO A 313 24.21 -9.00 -13.68
C PRO A 313 24.10 -7.67 -12.88
N LYS A 314 23.29 -6.69 -13.32
CA LYS A 314 23.22 -5.33 -12.77
C LYS A 314 21.84 -4.94 -12.26
N TYR A 315 20.75 -5.38 -12.90
CA TYR A 315 19.37 -5.08 -12.53
C TYR A 315 18.41 -6.17 -13.02
N CYS A 316 17.21 -6.16 -12.44
CA CYS A 316 16.14 -7.12 -12.72
C CYS A 316 14.86 -6.40 -13.10
N VAL A 317 14.13 -6.94 -14.06
CA VAL A 317 12.82 -6.45 -14.52
C VAL A 317 11.76 -7.50 -14.27
N GLN A 318 10.54 -7.05 -13.95
CA GLN A 318 9.40 -7.95 -13.80
C GLN A 318 9.05 -8.52 -15.17
N PHE A 319 8.77 -9.82 -15.23
CA PHE A 319 8.39 -10.48 -16.46
C PHE A 319 6.95 -10.96 -16.36
N ARG A 320 6.10 -10.45 -17.25
CA ARG A 320 4.74 -10.94 -17.43
C ARG A 320 4.44 -11.10 -18.91
N ALA A 321 3.98 -12.29 -19.28
CA ALA A 321 3.58 -12.60 -20.63
C ALA A 321 2.31 -13.44 -20.61
N LYS A 322 1.30 -13.03 -21.39
CA LYS A 322 0.05 -13.75 -21.61
C LYS A 322 -0.12 -13.94 -23.10
N VAL A 323 0.07 -15.16 -23.58
CA VAL A 323 0.07 -15.48 -25.01
C VAL A 323 -0.92 -16.59 -25.35
N ALA A 324 -1.60 -16.45 -26.48
CA ALA A 324 -2.45 -17.48 -27.04
C ALA A 324 -1.60 -18.55 -27.74
N THR A 325 -2.19 -19.72 -27.97
CA THR A 325 -1.54 -20.75 -28.76
C THR A 325 -1.31 -20.28 -30.20
N LEU A 326 -0.12 -20.54 -30.73
CA LEU A 326 0.24 -20.37 -32.14
C LEU A 326 -0.16 -21.61 -32.98
N GLY A 327 -0.95 -22.52 -32.39
CA GLY A 327 -1.42 -23.75 -33.02
C GLY A 327 -0.56 -24.98 -32.70
N ALA A 328 -0.55 -25.96 -33.60
CA ALA A 328 0.04 -27.28 -33.34
C ALA A 328 1.58 -27.30 -33.19
N GLY A 329 2.26 -26.25 -33.67
CA GLY A 329 3.72 -26.13 -33.61
C GLY A 329 4.48 -27.19 -34.44
N PRO A 330 5.82 -27.10 -34.49
CA PRO A 330 6.65 -28.03 -35.25
C PRO A 330 6.83 -29.38 -34.53
N ASP A 331 6.91 -30.47 -35.29
CA ASP A 331 7.07 -31.83 -34.74
C ASP A 331 8.35 -32.02 -33.92
N THR A 332 9.40 -31.26 -34.24
CA THR A 332 10.69 -31.28 -33.53
C THR A 332 10.57 -30.81 -32.08
N LEU A 333 9.66 -29.87 -31.78
CA LEU A 333 9.44 -29.33 -30.44
C LEU A 333 8.84 -30.38 -29.51
N PHE A 334 7.92 -31.19 -30.04
CA PHE A 334 7.23 -32.23 -29.29
C PHE A 334 7.87 -33.62 -29.42
N ALA A 335 8.89 -33.80 -30.27
CA ALA A 335 9.70 -35.00 -30.30
C ALA A 335 10.48 -35.21 -28.98
N LYS A 336 10.74 -34.12 -28.24
CA LYS A 336 11.35 -34.11 -26.91
C LYS A 336 10.34 -34.15 -25.76
N PHE A 337 9.05 -34.32 -26.05
CA PHE A 337 8.01 -34.37 -25.03
C PHE A 337 8.26 -35.57 -24.08
N PRO A 338 8.30 -35.37 -22.75
CA PRO A 338 8.59 -36.45 -21.81
C PRO A 338 7.62 -37.63 -21.99
N ALA A 339 8.10 -38.87 -21.89
CA ALA A 339 7.24 -40.06 -21.89
C ALA A 339 6.38 -40.12 -20.60
N GLU A 340 5.29 -40.89 -20.60
CA GLU A 340 4.47 -41.11 -19.40
C GLU A 340 5.33 -41.65 -18.25
N GLY A 341 5.22 -41.02 -17.07
CA GLY A 341 5.84 -41.53 -15.83
C GLY A 341 7.24 -41.00 -15.49
N ALA A 342 7.84 -40.10 -16.26
CA ALA A 342 9.10 -39.45 -15.88
C ALA A 342 8.86 -38.18 -15.03
N SER A 343 8.29 -38.35 -13.83
CA SER A 343 8.42 -37.34 -12.77
C SER A 343 9.75 -37.59 -12.07
N ALA A 344 10.74 -36.74 -12.32
CA ALA A 344 12.01 -36.75 -11.59
C ALA A 344 11.78 -36.18 -10.18
N SER A 345 11.11 -36.95 -9.33
CA SER A 345 11.16 -36.82 -7.88
C SER A 345 12.34 -37.67 -7.38
N GLY A 346 13.49 -37.02 -7.18
CA GLY A 346 14.68 -37.58 -6.54
C GLY A 346 15.15 -36.65 -5.42
N ALA A 347 14.64 -36.89 -4.22
CA ALA A 347 14.93 -36.14 -3.00
C ALA A 347 16.41 -36.12 -2.60
N ALA A 348 16.88 -35.00 -2.05
CA ALA A 348 17.75 -34.98 -0.87
C ALA A 348 17.59 -33.66 -0.10
N SER A 349 16.69 -33.70 0.88
CA SER A 349 16.64 -32.79 2.02
C SER A 349 17.85 -33.00 2.94
N GLY A 350 18.45 -31.90 3.36
CA GLY A 350 19.32 -31.80 4.52
C GLY A 350 19.76 -30.35 4.77
N ALA A 351 19.09 -29.64 5.67
CA ALA A 351 19.73 -28.54 6.43
C ALA A 351 20.27 -29.10 7.77
N HIS A 352 21.14 -28.43 8.51
CA HIS A 352 21.03 -27.08 9.05
C HIS A 352 22.38 -26.59 9.62
N ALA A 353 22.53 -25.27 9.70
CA ALA A 353 23.22 -24.46 10.69
C ALA A 353 24.76 -24.44 10.87
N THR A 354 25.20 -23.19 11.01
CA THR A 354 26.49 -22.54 11.25
C THR A 354 27.29 -23.04 12.48
N SER A 355 28.61 -23.21 12.34
CA SER A 355 29.67 -22.56 13.17
C SER A 355 31.08 -23.07 12.83
N THR A 356 32.06 -22.21 13.07
CA THR A 356 33.50 -22.33 12.73
C THR A 356 34.19 -23.56 13.35
N ASP A 357 35.15 -24.11 12.58
CA ASP A 357 36.23 -25.09 12.86
C ASP A 357 35.96 -26.63 12.87
N THR A 358 36.10 -27.25 11.67
CA THR A 358 36.64 -28.58 11.21
C THR A 358 36.95 -29.73 12.23
N PRO A 359 36.84 -31.06 11.89
CA PRO A 359 36.01 -31.80 10.92
C PRO A 359 35.24 -33.04 11.49
N ALA A 360 34.26 -33.51 10.70
CA ALA A 360 33.73 -34.89 10.54
C ALA A 360 32.73 -35.51 11.55
N ASP A 361 31.69 -36.10 10.94
CA ASP A 361 30.70 -37.12 11.35
C ASP A 361 29.37 -36.74 12.05
N ASP A 362 28.30 -37.23 11.39
CA ASP A 362 26.91 -37.51 11.77
C ASP A 362 25.84 -36.39 11.88
N ALA A 363 24.83 -36.49 10.99
CA ALA A 363 23.65 -35.63 10.83
C ALA A 363 22.49 -35.90 11.83
N PRO A 364 21.60 -34.92 12.06
CA PRO A 364 20.20 -35.03 11.60
C PRO A 364 19.54 -33.71 11.06
N LYS A 365 18.40 -33.87 10.35
CA LYS A 365 17.61 -32.94 9.47
C LYS A 365 16.97 -31.66 10.11
N PRO A 366 16.48 -30.67 9.30
CA PRO A 366 15.97 -29.38 9.79
C PRO A 366 14.43 -29.20 9.81
N GLU A 367 13.95 -28.40 10.76
CA GLU A 367 12.53 -28.00 10.96
C GLU A 367 12.39 -26.48 11.18
N SER A 368 13.34 -25.66 10.70
CA SER A 368 13.61 -24.30 11.22
C SER A 368 12.63 -23.18 10.80
N GLY A 369 12.06 -23.18 9.60
CA GLY A 369 11.27 -22.01 9.12
C GLY A 369 9.91 -21.81 9.81
N LEU A 370 9.25 -22.89 10.26
CA LEU A 370 7.92 -22.78 10.90
C LEU A 370 8.02 -22.27 12.34
N LEU A 371 9.03 -22.73 13.09
CA LEU A 371 9.24 -22.33 14.48
C LEU A 371 9.55 -20.83 14.59
N GLU A 372 10.34 -20.29 13.66
CA GLU A 372 10.67 -18.87 13.59
C GLU A 372 9.44 -18.01 13.30
N PHE A 373 8.59 -18.43 12.35
CA PHE A 373 7.32 -17.75 12.05
C PHE A 373 6.36 -17.76 13.25
N LEU A 374 6.21 -18.91 13.93
CA LEU A 374 5.42 -18.96 15.17
C LEU A 374 6.05 -18.12 16.28
N GLY A 375 7.37 -18.08 16.38
CA GLY A 375 8.10 -17.22 17.31
C GLY A 375 7.78 -15.74 17.09
N LEU A 376 7.73 -15.30 15.83
CA LEU A 376 7.33 -13.95 15.46
C LEU A 376 5.86 -13.66 15.80
N ALA A 377 4.96 -14.62 15.56
CA ALA A 377 3.55 -14.51 15.94
C ALA A 377 3.35 -14.37 17.46
N VAL A 378 4.13 -15.13 18.24
CA VAL A 378 4.16 -15.01 19.71
C VAL A 378 4.71 -13.64 20.12
N PHE A 379 5.82 -13.19 19.52
CA PHE A 379 6.42 -11.90 19.84
C PHE A 379 5.44 -10.74 19.63
N TRP A 380 4.80 -10.65 18.46
CA TRP A 380 3.81 -9.62 18.18
C TRP A 380 2.54 -9.76 19.02
N GLY A 381 2.14 -10.99 19.34
CA GLY A 381 1.02 -11.28 20.24
C GLY A 381 1.29 -10.76 21.66
N VAL A 382 2.49 -10.97 22.19
CA VAL A 382 2.91 -10.42 23.48
C VAL A 382 2.97 -8.89 23.42
N PHE A 383 3.56 -8.32 22.37
CA PHE A 383 3.65 -6.88 22.19
C PHE A 383 2.27 -6.20 22.14
N SER A 384 1.29 -6.85 21.50
CA SER A 384 -0.09 -6.37 21.40
C SER A 384 -0.82 -6.27 22.75
N LEU A 385 -0.40 -7.04 23.75
CA LEU A 385 -0.93 -6.94 25.12
C LEU A 385 -0.47 -5.67 25.84
N LEU A 386 0.65 -5.07 25.42
CA LEU A 386 1.18 -3.83 25.98
C LEU A 386 0.54 -2.59 25.33
N MET A 387 -0.27 -2.77 24.28
CA MET A 387 -0.88 -1.68 23.55
C MET A 387 -1.98 -0.96 24.37
N PRO A 388 -2.13 0.36 24.19
CA PRO A 388 -3.04 1.20 24.98
C PRO A 388 -4.51 0.80 24.88
N CYS A 389 -4.97 0.12 23.82
CA CYS A 389 -6.37 -0.31 23.68
C CYS A 389 -6.70 -1.64 24.39
N THR A 390 -5.71 -2.50 24.65
CA THR A 390 -5.91 -3.80 25.32
C THR A 390 -5.82 -3.67 26.83
N TYR A 391 -5.00 -2.73 27.32
CA TYR A 391 -4.78 -2.48 28.74
C TYR A 391 -6.06 -2.13 29.54
N PRO A 392 -6.97 -1.24 29.08
CA PRO A 392 -8.21 -0.90 29.79
C PRO A 392 -9.21 -2.06 29.87
N MET A 393 -9.11 -3.03 28.97
CA MET A 393 -9.96 -4.21 28.98
C MET A 393 -9.54 -5.22 30.05
N ILE A 394 -8.26 -5.27 30.45
CA ILE A 394 -7.76 -6.20 31.48
C ILE A 394 -8.54 -6.03 32.81
N PRO A 395 -8.68 -4.82 33.41
CA PRO A 395 -9.49 -4.64 34.62
C PRO A 395 -10.97 -4.98 34.46
N ILE A 396 -11.55 -4.73 33.28
CA ILE A 396 -12.96 -5.03 32.98
C ILE A 396 -13.18 -6.54 32.96
N THR A 397 -12.30 -7.27 32.27
CA THR A 397 -12.30 -8.73 32.19
C THR A 397 -12.09 -9.33 33.58
N ILE A 398 -11.14 -8.80 34.36
CA ILE A 398 -10.91 -9.18 35.76
C ILE A 398 -12.15 -8.96 36.61
N SER A 399 -12.79 -7.79 36.55
CA SER A 399 -13.98 -7.45 37.33
C SER A 399 -15.17 -8.39 37.00
N PHE A 400 -15.34 -8.72 35.72
CA PHE A 400 -16.34 -9.67 35.25
C PHE A 400 -16.14 -11.06 35.84
N PHE A 401 -14.93 -11.64 35.72
CA PHE A 401 -14.64 -12.97 36.26
C PHE A 401 -14.61 -13.00 37.80
N THR A 402 -14.24 -11.89 38.44
CA THR A 402 -14.31 -11.75 39.91
C THR A 402 -15.76 -11.75 40.39
N LYS A 403 -16.68 -11.09 39.68
CA LYS A 403 -18.11 -11.10 40.00
C LYS A 403 -18.76 -12.47 39.73
N GLN A 404 -18.20 -13.25 38.81
CA GLN A 404 -18.64 -14.61 38.47
C GLN A 404 -17.97 -15.72 39.31
N SER A 405 -17.07 -15.35 40.23
CA SER A 405 -16.32 -16.25 41.11
C SER A 405 -17.18 -17.00 42.15
N SER A 406 -18.46 -16.67 42.30
CA SER A 406 -19.43 -17.38 43.15
C SER A 406 -19.92 -18.72 42.57
N GLN A 407 -19.56 -19.04 41.33
CA GLN A 407 -19.93 -20.29 40.64
C GLN A 407 -18.92 -21.44 40.93
N SER A 408 -19.29 -22.70 40.68
CA SER A 408 -18.41 -23.87 40.92
C SER A 408 -17.08 -23.80 40.12
N LYS A 409 -16.00 -24.41 40.65
CA LYS A 409 -14.66 -24.41 40.01
C LYS A 409 -14.69 -24.90 38.55
N GLY A 410 -15.49 -25.93 38.25
CA GLY A 410 -15.60 -26.49 36.89
C GLY A 410 -16.24 -25.53 35.89
N LYS A 411 -17.28 -24.79 36.31
CA LYS A 411 -17.94 -23.82 35.44
C LYS A 411 -17.04 -22.63 35.11
N ARG A 412 -16.19 -22.21 36.04
CA ARG A 412 -15.21 -21.13 35.80
C ARG A 412 -14.23 -21.49 34.68
N LEU A 413 -13.64 -22.68 34.73
CA LEU A 413 -12.70 -23.14 33.69
C LEU A 413 -13.35 -23.17 32.30
N THR A 414 -14.58 -23.68 32.19
CA THR A 414 -15.30 -23.71 30.93
C THR A 414 -15.60 -22.31 30.38
N LEU A 415 -15.98 -21.36 31.24
CA LEU A 415 -16.20 -19.97 30.82
C LEU A 415 -14.89 -19.30 30.36
N SER A 416 -13.79 -19.51 31.08
CA SER A 416 -12.48 -18.96 30.72
C SER A 416 -11.95 -19.50 29.40
N LEU A 417 -12.06 -20.81 29.18
CA LEU A 417 -11.67 -21.43 27.91
C LEU A 417 -12.53 -20.94 26.76
N LEU A 418 -13.83 -20.75 26.98
CA LEU A 418 -14.73 -20.23 25.95
C LEU A 418 -14.46 -18.76 25.60
N TYR A 419 -14.04 -17.96 26.59
CA TYR A 419 -13.56 -16.60 26.37
C TYR A 419 -12.30 -16.59 25.51
N GLY A 420 -11.29 -17.42 25.86
CA GLY A 420 -10.06 -17.56 25.09
C GLY A 420 -10.31 -18.09 23.67
N LEU A 421 -11.22 -19.06 23.53
CA LEU A 421 -11.62 -19.62 22.24
C LEU A 421 -12.27 -18.55 21.35
N GLY A 422 -13.10 -17.67 21.92
CA GLY A 422 -13.68 -16.54 21.20
C GLY A 422 -12.63 -15.58 20.65
N ILE A 423 -11.56 -15.32 21.41
CA ILE A 423 -10.44 -14.48 20.97
C ILE A 423 -9.69 -15.14 19.80
N VAL A 424 -9.31 -16.41 19.96
CA VAL A 424 -8.55 -17.17 18.94
C VAL A 424 -9.35 -17.26 17.64
N LEU A 425 -10.62 -17.66 17.71
CA LEU A 425 -11.46 -17.83 16.52
C LEU A 425 -11.70 -16.50 15.79
N MET A 426 -11.84 -15.39 16.51
CA MET A 426 -12.01 -14.09 15.86
C MET A 426 -10.74 -13.60 15.17
N PHE A 427 -9.56 -13.82 15.74
CA PHE A 427 -8.31 -13.49 15.04
C PHE A 427 -8.07 -14.36 13.80
N ILE A 428 -8.39 -15.66 13.87
CA ILE A 428 -8.37 -16.54 12.69
C ILE A 428 -9.36 -16.04 11.64
N LEU A 429 -10.58 -15.71 12.03
CA LEU A 429 -11.62 -15.22 11.13
C LEU A 429 -11.19 -13.92 10.43
N ILE A 430 -10.66 -12.95 11.18
CA ILE A 430 -10.14 -11.71 10.63
C ILE A 430 -8.95 -11.97 9.71
N GLY A 431 -8.03 -12.84 10.09
CA GLY A 431 -6.87 -13.19 9.26
C GLY A 431 -7.23 -13.83 7.93
N VAL A 432 -8.24 -14.72 7.92
CA VAL A 432 -8.73 -15.36 6.69
C VAL A 432 -9.51 -14.38 5.81
N LEU A 433 -10.38 -13.55 6.41
CA LEU A 433 -11.22 -12.59 5.66
C LEU A 433 -10.43 -11.41 5.11
N VAL A 434 -9.45 -10.92 5.86
CA VAL A 434 -8.72 -9.70 5.54
C VAL A 434 -7.34 -10.00 4.94
N GLY A 435 -6.84 -11.24 5.01
CA GLY A 435 -5.47 -11.61 4.60
C GLY A 435 -5.04 -11.21 3.18
N ALA A 436 -5.94 -11.28 2.19
CA ALA A 436 -5.64 -10.87 0.81
C ALA A 436 -5.74 -9.33 0.59
N PRO A 437 -6.79 -8.62 1.05
CA PRO A 437 -6.91 -7.17 0.85
C PRO A 437 -6.30 -6.29 1.97
N ILE A 438 -5.67 -6.84 3.02
CA ILE A 438 -5.32 -6.05 4.22
C ILE A 438 -4.41 -4.87 3.92
N ILE A 439 -3.48 -5.02 2.97
CA ILE A 439 -2.54 -3.97 2.62
C ILE A 439 -3.27 -2.82 1.92
N GLN A 440 -4.17 -3.11 0.96
CA GLN A 440 -4.98 -2.09 0.30
C GLN A 440 -5.94 -1.38 1.25
N PHE A 441 -6.51 -2.11 2.21
CA PHE A 441 -7.38 -1.51 3.23
C PHE A 441 -6.60 -0.63 4.22
N ALA A 442 -5.39 -1.05 4.61
CA ALA A 442 -4.52 -0.32 5.54
C ALA A 442 -3.86 0.91 4.89
N THR A 443 -3.66 0.91 3.57
CA THR A 443 -3.12 2.08 2.84
C THR A 443 -4.22 3.05 2.39
N HIS A 444 -5.49 2.65 2.37
CA HIS A 444 -6.57 3.51 1.93
C HIS A 444 -6.70 4.78 2.80
N PRO A 445 -6.64 5.99 2.23
CA PRO A 445 -6.46 7.21 2.99
C PRO A 445 -7.69 7.58 3.84
N ILE A 446 -8.90 7.28 3.38
CA ILE A 446 -10.13 7.46 4.17
C ILE A 446 -10.13 6.53 5.40
N THR A 447 -9.59 5.32 5.27
CA THR A 447 -9.51 4.36 6.37
C THR A 447 -8.53 4.83 7.43
N ASN A 448 -7.36 5.33 7.00
CA ASN A 448 -6.38 5.92 7.91
C ASN A 448 -6.92 7.16 8.62
N LEU A 449 -7.69 8.01 7.93
CA LEU A 449 -8.36 9.17 8.54
C LEU A 449 -9.40 8.74 9.58
N ALA A 450 -10.21 7.70 9.28
CA ALA A 450 -11.20 7.16 10.20
C ALA A 450 -10.56 6.53 11.46
N ILE A 451 -9.49 5.74 11.29
CA ILE A 451 -8.72 5.15 12.39
C ILE A 451 -8.05 6.24 13.23
N GLY A 452 -7.44 7.24 12.59
CA GLY A 452 -6.86 8.39 13.27
C GLY A 452 -7.89 9.15 14.11
N ALA A 453 -9.08 9.41 13.56
CA ALA A 453 -10.17 10.06 14.28
C ALA A 453 -10.63 9.22 15.49
N PHE A 454 -10.73 7.89 15.32
CA PHE A 454 -11.05 6.97 16.41
C PHE A 454 -9.99 7.04 17.54
N PHE A 455 -8.70 7.01 17.22
CA PHE A 455 -7.63 7.15 18.21
C PHE A 455 -7.64 8.50 18.92
N VAL A 456 -7.98 9.61 18.24
CA VAL A 456 -8.18 10.90 18.93
C VAL A 456 -9.30 10.81 19.96
N VAL A 457 -10.44 10.22 19.59
CA VAL A 457 -11.58 10.06 20.52
C VAL A 457 -11.18 9.20 21.73
N PHE A 458 -10.44 8.11 21.52
CA PHE A 458 -9.93 7.26 22.60
C PHE A 458 -8.90 7.96 23.46
N ALA A 459 -7.94 8.68 22.87
CA ALA A 459 -6.94 9.45 23.59
C ALA A 459 -7.59 10.49 24.50
N LEU A 460 -8.58 11.24 24.00
CA LEU A 460 -9.31 12.23 24.79
C LEU A 460 -10.15 11.60 25.92
N SER A 461 -10.67 10.39 25.71
CA SER A 461 -11.33 9.58 26.76
C SER A 461 -10.35 9.13 27.85
N LEU A 462 -9.14 8.72 27.44
CA LEU A 462 -8.06 8.34 28.34
C LEU A 462 -7.54 9.55 29.16
N LEU A 463 -7.46 10.73 28.55
CA LEU A 463 -7.10 11.98 29.22
C LEU A 463 -8.20 12.52 30.15
N GLY A 464 -9.40 11.94 30.11
CA GLY A 464 -10.52 12.29 30.99
C GLY A 464 -11.25 13.57 30.57
N LEU A 465 -11.12 14.01 29.31
CA LEU A 465 -11.85 15.17 28.79
C LEU A 465 -13.36 14.89 28.68
N PHE A 466 -13.70 13.64 28.34
CA PHE A 466 -15.03 13.06 28.35
C PHE A 466 -14.91 11.57 28.71
N ASN A 467 -15.90 10.99 29.38
CA ASN A 467 -15.95 9.53 29.54
C ASN A 467 -16.72 8.97 28.34
N LEU A 468 -16.08 8.11 27.53
CA LEU A 468 -16.82 7.28 26.57
C LEU A 468 -17.66 6.29 27.36
N GLU A 469 -18.89 6.66 27.68
CA GLU A 469 -19.93 5.69 27.97
C GLU A 469 -20.38 5.12 26.61
N PRO A 470 -20.19 3.81 26.35
CA PRO A 470 -20.72 3.21 25.14
C PRO A 470 -22.22 3.53 25.03
N PRO A 471 -22.76 3.78 23.83
CA PRO A 471 -24.16 4.11 23.67
C PRO A 471 -25.02 3.04 24.37
N GLN A 472 -26.09 3.48 25.04
CA GLN A 472 -26.90 2.65 25.93
C GLN A 472 -27.34 1.32 25.29
N PHE A 473 -27.53 1.25 23.97
CA PHE A 473 -27.85 0.00 23.27
C PHE A 473 -26.72 -1.04 23.34
N LEU A 474 -25.45 -0.63 23.26
CA LEU A 474 -24.28 -1.51 23.33
C LEU A 474 -24.04 -1.95 24.77
N MET A 475 -24.25 -1.05 25.74
CA MET A 475 -24.25 -1.39 27.16
C MET A 475 -25.43 -2.27 27.55
N ASN A 476 -26.58 -2.15 26.88
CA ASN A 476 -27.74 -3.02 27.06
C ASN A 476 -27.53 -4.38 26.40
N MET A 477 -26.94 -4.48 25.21
CA MET A 477 -26.54 -5.77 24.61
C MET A 477 -25.44 -6.46 25.43
N ALA A 478 -24.39 -5.74 25.82
CA ALA A 478 -23.32 -6.26 26.68
C ALA A 478 -23.82 -6.52 28.11
N GLY A 479 -24.80 -5.76 28.57
CA GLY A 479 -25.51 -5.91 29.84
C GLY A 479 -26.44 -7.11 29.87
N GLN A 480 -27.10 -7.39 28.74
CA GLN A 480 -27.96 -8.55 28.52
C GLN A 480 -27.11 -9.82 28.29
N ALA A 481 -25.95 -9.69 27.65
CA ALA A 481 -24.92 -10.73 27.64
C ALA A 481 -24.27 -10.95 29.02
N ARG A 482 -24.20 -9.91 29.87
CA ARG A 482 -23.80 -10.01 31.29
C ARG A 482 -24.88 -10.63 32.18
N SER A 483 -26.16 -10.35 31.93
CA SER A 483 -27.29 -10.86 32.72
C SER A 483 -27.68 -12.28 32.31
N THR A 484 -27.50 -12.61 31.03
CA THR A 484 -27.58 -13.97 30.51
C THR A 484 -26.23 -14.64 30.78
N GLY A 485 -26.02 -15.10 32.02
CA GLY A 485 -24.79 -15.77 32.48
C GLY A 485 -24.53 -17.14 31.83
N GLY A 486 -24.60 -17.19 30.50
CA GLY A 486 -24.43 -18.38 29.66
C GLY A 486 -23.15 -18.31 28.82
N TYR A 487 -22.76 -19.47 28.33
CA TYR A 487 -21.58 -19.70 27.49
C TYR A 487 -21.50 -18.72 26.30
N LEU A 488 -22.63 -18.45 25.64
CA LEU A 488 -22.68 -17.58 24.46
C LEU A 488 -22.28 -16.11 24.76
N GLY A 489 -22.65 -15.56 25.91
CA GLY A 489 -22.31 -14.17 26.27
C GLY A 489 -20.81 -13.96 26.48
N VAL A 490 -20.12 -14.99 26.98
CA VAL A 490 -18.68 -14.96 27.24
C VAL A 490 -17.89 -15.04 25.93
N PHE A 491 -18.36 -15.83 24.96
CA PHE A 491 -17.80 -15.89 23.61
C PHE A 491 -17.86 -14.52 22.91
N PHE A 492 -19.03 -13.87 22.92
CA PHE A 492 -19.19 -12.53 22.32
C PHE A 492 -18.42 -11.42 23.05
N MET A 493 -18.22 -11.54 24.37
CA MET A 493 -17.33 -10.64 25.10
C MET A 493 -15.88 -10.76 24.61
N GLY A 494 -15.39 -11.98 24.38
CA GLY A 494 -14.08 -12.22 23.77
C GLY A 494 -13.97 -11.66 22.35
N ALA A 495 -15.01 -11.85 21.54
CA ALA A 495 -15.06 -11.29 20.18
C ALA A 495 -15.04 -9.75 20.16
N THR A 496 -15.76 -9.12 21.09
CA THR A 496 -15.79 -7.65 21.23
C THR A 496 -14.41 -7.10 21.60
N LEU A 497 -13.65 -7.82 22.43
CA LEU A 497 -12.26 -7.47 22.75
C LEU A 497 -11.41 -7.46 21.49
N VAL A 498 -11.52 -8.49 20.64
CA VAL A 498 -10.74 -8.58 19.39
C VAL A 498 -11.12 -7.44 18.43
N ILE A 499 -12.41 -7.18 18.21
CA ILE A 499 -12.84 -6.10 17.31
C ILE A 499 -12.31 -4.74 17.77
N THR A 500 -12.37 -4.47 19.08
CA THR A 500 -11.87 -3.20 19.63
C THR A 500 -10.35 -3.11 19.52
N SER A 501 -9.66 -4.21 19.84
CA SER A 501 -8.19 -4.27 19.82
C SER A 501 -7.62 -4.32 18.40
N PHE A 502 -8.39 -4.82 17.43
CA PHE A 502 -7.94 -4.95 16.04
C PHE A 502 -7.50 -3.61 15.47
N THR A 503 -8.16 -2.51 15.88
CA THR A 503 -7.78 -1.15 15.46
C THR A 503 -6.32 -0.80 15.81
N CYS A 504 -5.82 -1.24 16.98
CA CYS A 504 -4.43 -1.00 17.40
C CYS A 504 -3.48 -2.13 17.05
N THR A 505 -3.97 -3.36 16.84
CA THR A 505 -3.13 -4.51 16.48
C THR A 505 -3.01 -4.71 14.97
N ALA A 506 -3.79 -4.00 14.16
CA ALA A 506 -3.81 -4.10 12.70
C ALA A 506 -2.42 -3.99 12.05
N PRO A 507 -1.52 -3.07 12.45
CA PRO A 507 -0.18 -3.00 11.86
C PRO A 507 0.63 -4.29 12.08
N PHE A 508 0.58 -4.85 13.29
CA PHE A 508 1.33 -6.06 13.65
C PHE A 508 0.73 -7.31 13.01
N VAL A 509 -0.60 -7.38 12.98
CA VAL A 509 -1.34 -8.43 12.27
C VAL A 509 -1.04 -8.35 10.77
N GLY A 510 -0.95 -7.14 10.20
CA GLY A 510 -0.56 -6.90 8.81
C GLY A 510 0.86 -7.39 8.50
N SER A 511 1.84 -7.08 9.35
CA SER A 511 3.21 -7.60 9.20
C SER A 511 3.30 -9.12 9.32
N LEU A 512 2.49 -9.72 10.20
CA LEU A 512 2.45 -11.18 10.33
C LEU A 512 1.75 -11.84 9.12
N LEU A 513 0.69 -11.21 8.60
CA LEU A 513 -0.02 -11.66 7.41
C LEU A 513 0.81 -11.49 6.14
N SER A 514 1.63 -10.44 6.01
CA SER A 514 2.49 -10.27 4.83
C SER A 514 3.54 -11.38 4.73
N VAL A 515 4.09 -11.84 5.87
CA VAL A 515 5.01 -12.98 5.93
C VAL A 515 4.26 -14.32 5.75
N GLY A 516 3.03 -14.42 6.22
CA GLY A 516 2.20 -15.61 6.02
C GLY A 516 1.72 -15.78 4.57
N ALA A 517 1.35 -14.68 3.91
CA ALA A 517 0.78 -14.66 2.57
C ALA A 517 1.80 -14.97 1.47
N SER A 518 3.09 -14.63 1.66
CA SER A 518 4.15 -14.94 0.69
C SER A 518 4.32 -16.44 0.43
N SER A 519 3.82 -17.28 1.33
CA SER A 519 3.90 -18.74 1.23
C SER A 519 2.70 -19.42 0.57
N GLY A 520 1.69 -18.67 0.09
CA GLY A 520 0.53 -19.17 -0.67
C GLY A 520 -0.41 -20.15 0.07
N ASN A 521 -0.09 -20.56 1.28
CA ASN A 521 -0.79 -21.61 2.01
C ASN A 521 -1.70 -21.03 3.10
N TRP A 522 -3.02 -21.18 2.94
CA TRP A 522 -4.04 -20.74 3.92
C TRP A 522 -3.79 -21.29 5.33
N GLU A 523 -3.20 -22.49 5.43
CA GLU A 523 -2.86 -23.16 6.69
C GLU A 523 -1.88 -22.35 7.54
N ARG A 524 -0.90 -21.69 6.92
CA ARG A 524 0.09 -20.86 7.65
C ARG A 524 -0.54 -19.58 8.19
N ILE A 525 -1.50 -18.99 7.46
CA ILE A 525 -2.28 -17.84 7.94
C ILE A 525 -3.12 -18.23 9.16
N VAL A 526 -3.84 -19.36 9.07
CA VAL A 526 -4.65 -19.88 10.19
C VAL A 526 -3.77 -20.20 11.40
N LEU A 527 -2.61 -20.83 11.18
CA LEU A 527 -1.69 -21.17 12.27
C LEU A 527 -1.03 -19.93 12.89
N GLY A 528 -0.61 -18.95 12.08
CA GLY A 528 -0.01 -17.70 12.56
C GLY A 528 -1.00 -16.85 13.35
N MET A 529 -2.21 -16.65 12.82
CA MET A 529 -3.28 -15.89 13.49
C MET A 529 -3.83 -16.64 14.70
N GLY A 530 -3.90 -17.97 14.62
CA GLY A 530 -4.25 -18.84 15.74
C GLY A 530 -3.24 -18.72 16.87
N THR A 531 -1.94 -18.77 16.57
CA THR A 531 -0.86 -18.58 17.55
C THR A 531 -0.83 -17.17 18.13
N PHE A 532 -1.05 -16.15 17.31
CA PHE A 532 -1.17 -14.76 17.77
C PHE A 532 -2.34 -14.60 18.74
N GLY A 533 -3.53 -15.08 18.36
CA GLY A 533 -4.73 -15.04 19.19
C GLY A 533 -4.59 -15.87 20.47
N LEU A 534 -3.90 -17.01 20.40
CA LEU A 534 -3.64 -17.87 21.55
C LEU A 534 -2.71 -17.20 22.55
N THR A 535 -1.62 -16.59 22.06
CA THR A 535 -0.69 -15.80 22.86
C THR A 535 -1.42 -14.68 23.61
N MET A 536 -2.33 -13.97 22.92
CA MET A 536 -3.18 -12.95 23.53
C MET A 536 -4.16 -13.54 24.55
N ALA A 537 -4.77 -14.69 24.28
CA ALA A 537 -5.76 -15.32 25.14
C ALA A 537 -5.17 -15.92 26.43
N ILE A 538 -3.96 -16.49 26.37
CA ILE A 538 -3.29 -17.14 27.51
C ILE A 538 -3.29 -16.29 28.79
N PRO A 539 -2.83 -15.02 28.80
CA PRO A 539 -2.82 -14.22 30.01
C PRO A 539 -4.23 -13.94 30.53
N PHE A 540 -5.22 -13.71 29.68
CA PHE A 540 -6.61 -13.52 30.13
C PHE A 540 -7.21 -14.78 30.74
N VAL A 541 -6.95 -15.95 30.14
CA VAL A 541 -7.38 -17.24 30.66
C VAL A 541 -6.65 -17.55 31.96
N ALA A 542 -5.34 -17.34 32.02
CA ALA A 542 -4.53 -17.54 33.24
C ALA A 542 -4.99 -16.64 34.39
N LEU A 543 -5.22 -15.35 34.12
CA LEU A 543 -5.72 -14.39 35.12
C LEU A 543 -7.10 -14.80 35.67
N SER A 544 -7.96 -15.37 34.83
CA SER A 544 -9.28 -15.85 35.26
C SER A 544 -9.21 -17.10 36.17
N MET A 545 -8.13 -17.88 36.12
CA MET A 545 -7.93 -19.09 36.92
C MET A 545 -7.37 -18.81 38.33
N VAL A 546 -6.89 -17.59 38.59
CA VAL A 546 -6.30 -17.20 39.89
C VAL A 546 -7.25 -16.26 40.66
N PRO A 547 -8.30 -16.80 41.32
CA PRO A 547 -9.29 -15.98 42.03
C PRO A 547 -8.75 -15.31 43.32
N GLY A 548 -7.57 -15.73 43.82
CA GLY A 548 -7.05 -15.29 45.13
C GLY A 548 -5.93 -14.25 45.08
N SER A 549 -5.08 -14.26 44.04
CA SER A 549 -3.93 -13.35 43.91
C SER A 549 -4.27 -12.03 43.18
N LEU A 550 -5.51 -11.87 42.73
CA LEU A 550 -6.00 -10.62 42.11
C LEU A 550 -6.61 -9.65 43.13
N ALA A 551 -6.93 -10.13 44.34
CA ALA A 551 -7.34 -9.26 45.46
C ALA A 551 -6.18 -8.42 46.02
N SER A 552 -4.92 -8.79 45.69
CA SER A 552 -3.72 -8.04 46.02
C SER A 552 -3.25 -7.09 44.92
N ILE A 553 -3.90 -7.07 43.75
CA ILE A 553 -3.69 -5.98 42.79
C ILE A 553 -4.26 -4.73 43.46
N PRO A 554 -3.42 -3.69 43.70
CA PRO A 554 -3.89 -2.48 44.35
C PRO A 554 -5.10 -1.97 43.59
N ARG A 555 -6.19 -1.66 44.32
CA ARG A 555 -7.39 -1.04 43.75
C ARG A 555 -6.94 0.07 42.81
N ALA A 556 -7.64 0.22 41.68
CA ALA A 556 -7.43 1.29 40.70
C ALA A 556 -7.39 2.66 41.40
N GLY A 557 -6.22 3.00 41.90
CA GLY A 557 -5.94 4.21 42.66
C GLY A 557 -5.13 5.15 41.77
N GLU A 558 -4.24 5.89 42.38
CA GLU A 558 -3.43 6.90 41.72
C GLU A 558 -2.57 6.35 40.56
N TRP A 559 -1.95 5.18 40.72
CA TRP A 559 -1.12 4.58 39.67
C TRP A 559 -1.90 4.23 38.39
N MET A 560 -3.14 3.75 38.51
CA MET A 560 -3.99 3.44 37.35
C MET A 560 -4.39 4.71 36.61
N ASN A 561 -4.64 5.80 37.35
CA ASN A 561 -4.91 7.11 36.75
C ASN A 561 -3.67 7.67 36.03
N THR A 562 -2.49 7.58 36.64
CA THR A 562 -1.22 7.97 36.02
C THR A 562 -0.98 7.19 34.72
N LEU A 563 -1.20 5.87 34.72
CA LEU A 563 -1.08 5.06 33.51
C LEU A 563 -2.10 5.43 32.43
N LYS A 564 -3.37 5.60 32.80
CA LYS A 564 -4.45 6.01 31.88
C LYS A 564 -4.07 7.30 31.12
N VAL A 565 -3.62 8.32 31.86
CA VAL A 565 -3.22 9.61 31.29
C VAL A 565 -1.96 9.47 30.42
N THR A 566 -0.97 8.70 30.87
CA THR A 566 0.27 8.48 30.10
C THR A 566 0.01 7.77 28.77
N LEU A 567 -0.83 6.72 28.78
CA LEU A 567 -1.25 6.00 27.57
C LEU A 567 -2.11 6.89 26.66
N GLY A 568 -2.91 7.80 27.21
CA GLY A 568 -3.65 8.79 26.42
C GLY A 568 -2.75 9.70 25.58
N PHE A 569 -1.60 10.13 26.11
CA PHE A 569 -0.63 10.90 25.33
C PHE A 569 0.05 10.08 24.23
N VAL A 570 0.39 8.82 24.52
CA VAL A 570 0.97 7.90 23.52
C VAL A 570 -0.04 7.63 22.39
N GLU A 571 -1.30 7.40 22.74
CA GLU A 571 -2.39 7.19 21.77
C GLU A 571 -2.61 8.43 20.90
N PHE A 572 -2.54 9.63 21.48
CA PHE A 572 -2.64 10.87 20.72
C PHE A 572 -1.48 11.03 19.73
N ALA A 573 -0.25 10.68 20.14
CA ALA A 573 0.91 10.67 19.23
C ALA A 573 0.76 9.64 18.10
N ALA A 574 0.20 8.45 18.39
CA ALA A 574 -0.12 7.45 17.38
C ALA A 574 -1.18 7.96 16.39
N ALA A 575 -2.22 8.65 16.86
CA ALA A 575 -3.23 9.25 15.98
C ALA A 575 -2.62 10.23 14.95
N LEU A 576 -1.63 11.03 15.37
CA LEU A 576 -0.90 11.93 14.47
C LEU A 576 -0.19 11.18 13.34
N LYS A 577 0.30 9.95 13.58
CA LYS A 577 0.92 9.13 12.54
C LYS A 577 -0.09 8.70 11.47
N PHE A 578 -1.30 8.30 11.87
CA PHE A 578 -2.36 7.94 10.93
C PHE A 578 -2.82 9.14 10.10
N PHE A 579 -2.95 10.32 10.72
CA PHE A 579 -3.23 11.56 9.97
C PHE A 579 -2.11 11.90 9.00
N SER A 580 -0.86 11.69 9.40
CA SER A 580 0.27 11.94 8.51
C SER A 580 0.31 10.99 7.31
N ASN A 581 -0.09 9.73 7.48
CA ASN A 581 -0.20 8.80 6.37
C ASN A 581 -1.31 9.22 5.39
N ALA A 582 -2.44 9.73 5.91
CA ALA A 582 -3.51 10.26 5.07
C ALA A 582 -3.10 11.57 4.36
N ASP A 583 -2.38 12.47 5.03
CA ASP A 583 -1.82 13.71 4.46
C ASP A 583 -0.84 13.40 3.31
N LEU A 584 0.00 12.37 3.49
CA LEU A 584 0.94 11.92 2.46
C LEU A 584 0.22 11.33 1.25
N ALA A 585 -0.84 10.53 1.48
CA ALA A 585 -1.62 9.92 0.40
C ALA A 585 -2.47 10.94 -0.40
N TYR A 586 -2.88 12.05 0.20
CA TYR A 586 -3.62 13.13 -0.49
C TYR A 586 -2.73 14.30 -0.93
N HIS A 587 -1.42 14.26 -0.68
CA HIS A 587 -0.45 15.34 -0.94
C HIS A 587 -0.88 16.70 -0.35
N TRP A 588 -1.58 16.71 0.79
CA TRP A 588 -2.08 17.94 1.41
C TRP A 588 -0.96 18.83 1.97
N GLN A 589 0.21 18.26 2.27
CA GLN A 589 1.35 18.93 2.91
C GLN A 589 0.97 19.72 4.17
N VAL A 590 -0.11 19.34 4.85
CA VAL A 590 -0.56 19.99 6.08
C VAL A 590 0.33 19.57 7.24
N LEU A 591 0.92 18.37 7.19
CA LEU A 591 1.75 17.81 8.25
C LEU A 591 3.18 17.51 7.77
N PRO A 592 3.98 18.54 7.40
CA PRO A 592 5.38 18.33 7.02
C PRO A 592 6.18 17.74 8.20
N ARG A 593 7.29 17.07 7.88
CA ARG A 593 8.13 16.35 8.86
C ARG A 593 8.41 17.17 10.12
N GLU A 594 8.76 18.45 9.96
CA GLU A 594 9.10 19.32 11.09
C GLU A 594 7.89 19.61 11.99
N LEU A 595 6.69 19.79 11.40
CA LEU A 595 5.47 19.99 12.17
C LEU A 595 5.03 18.69 12.87
N PHE A 596 5.16 17.55 12.20
CA PHE A 596 4.90 16.23 12.81
C PHE A 596 5.79 15.99 14.04
N LEU A 597 7.10 16.22 13.90
CA LEU A 597 8.06 16.05 14.99
C LEU A 597 7.89 17.10 16.08
N ALA A 598 7.55 18.35 15.74
CA ALA A 598 7.22 19.39 16.71
C ALA A 598 5.95 19.05 17.50
N ALA A 599 4.95 18.46 16.86
CA ALA A 599 3.74 17.99 17.52
C ALA A 599 4.04 16.83 18.49
N TRP A 600 4.86 15.87 18.07
CA TRP A 600 5.33 14.79 18.94
C TRP A 600 6.12 15.34 20.13
N PHE A 601 7.05 16.28 19.90
CA PHE A 601 7.76 16.98 20.96
C PHE A 601 6.79 17.61 21.97
N ALA A 602 5.78 18.36 21.50
CA ALA A 602 4.80 19.00 22.37
C ALA A 602 4.02 17.97 23.21
N VAL A 603 3.54 16.89 22.59
CA VAL A 603 2.77 15.83 23.27
C VAL A 603 3.61 15.13 24.33
N PHE A 604 4.83 14.69 24.00
CA PHE A 604 5.71 13.99 24.94
C PHE A 604 6.28 14.92 26.02
N LEU A 605 6.48 16.20 25.71
CA LEU A 605 6.86 17.20 26.71
C LEU A 605 5.75 17.40 27.75
N VAL A 606 4.49 17.56 27.31
CA VAL A 606 3.35 17.68 28.23
C VAL A 606 3.19 16.40 29.06
N ALA A 607 3.39 15.23 28.46
CA ALA A 607 3.39 13.95 29.18
C ALA A 607 4.51 13.89 30.24
N ALA A 608 5.72 14.36 29.91
CA ALA A 608 6.83 14.42 30.86
C ALA A 608 6.52 15.39 32.02
N ILE A 609 5.99 16.59 31.73
CA ILE A 609 5.59 17.58 32.76
C ILE A 609 4.52 16.98 33.69
N TYR A 610 3.56 16.22 33.16
CA TYR A 610 2.58 15.49 33.94
C TYR A 610 3.23 14.43 34.85
N LEU A 611 4.16 13.65 34.32
CA LEU A 611 4.88 12.62 35.07
C LEU A 611 5.77 13.22 36.17
N PHE A 612 6.42 14.36 35.94
CA PHE A 612 7.15 15.10 36.97
C PHE A 612 6.27 15.73 38.05
N GLY A 613 4.94 15.63 37.94
CA GLY A 613 3.99 16.11 38.96
C GLY A 613 3.86 17.63 39.02
N LEU A 614 4.35 18.34 37.99
CA LEU A 614 4.15 19.77 37.76
C LEU A 614 2.69 20.07 37.38
N ILE A 615 2.05 19.16 36.63
CA ILE A 615 0.62 19.16 36.35
C ILE A 615 0.01 17.94 37.05
N ARG A 616 -0.97 18.15 37.94
CA ARG A 616 -1.59 17.08 38.75
C ARG A 616 -3.05 16.88 38.37
N TYR A 617 -3.46 15.61 38.30
CA TYR A 617 -4.87 15.24 38.21
C TYR A 617 -5.52 15.29 39.61
N HIS A 618 -6.82 15.56 39.69
CA HIS A 618 -7.49 15.78 40.97
C HIS A 618 -7.57 14.46 41.76
N GLY A 619 -7.02 14.44 42.98
CA GLY A 619 -7.00 13.26 43.87
C GLY A 619 -5.67 12.51 43.98
N GLU A 620 -4.60 12.99 43.32
CA GLU A 620 -3.24 12.44 43.43
C GLU A 620 -2.50 12.95 44.68
N SER A 621 -1.85 12.05 45.41
CA SER A 621 -1.00 12.39 46.57
C SER A 621 0.30 13.06 46.13
N GLY A 622 0.88 13.91 46.97
CA GLY A 622 2.05 14.72 46.60
C GLY A 622 3.37 13.95 46.48
N GLU A 623 3.36 12.63 46.64
CA GLU A 623 4.57 11.80 46.65
C GLU A 623 4.84 11.21 45.26
N ILE A 624 5.92 11.67 44.62
CA ILE A 624 6.34 11.18 43.31
C ILE A 624 7.16 9.90 43.52
N GLY A 625 6.58 8.75 43.20
CA GLY A 625 7.31 7.47 43.21
C GLY A 625 8.42 7.43 42.16
N GLY A 626 9.53 6.72 42.46
CA GLY A 626 10.70 6.64 41.56
C GLY A 626 10.39 6.10 40.15
N GLY A 627 9.39 5.21 40.00
CA GLY A 627 8.95 4.73 38.70
C GLY A 627 8.26 5.79 37.83
N ARG A 628 7.51 6.72 38.46
CA ARG A 628 6.89 7.86 37.77
C ARG A 628 7.96 8.87 37.33
N LEU A 629 9.00 9.06 38.14
CA LEU A 629 10.14 9.91 37.81
C LEU A 629 10.97 9.34 36.65
N LEU A 630 11.27 8.03 36.68
CA LEU A 630 12.03 7.35 35.63
C LEU A 630 11.30 7.38 34.28
N SER A 631 9.99 7.09 34.28
CA SER A 631 9.17 7.22 33.08
C SER A 631 9.10 8.67 32.59
N GLY A 632 8.94 9.65 33.49
CA GLY A 632 8.99 11.07 33.13
C GLY A 632 10.31 11.47 32.44
N MET A 633 11.44 10.95 32.93
CA MET A 633 12.74 11.18 32.32
C MET A 633 12.88 10.51 30.94
N ALA A 634 12.37 9.28 30.77
CA ALA A 634 12.34 8.61 29.47
C ALA A 634 11.50 9.40 28.43
N PHE A 635 10.31 9.86 28.83
CA PHE A 635 9.44 10.69 28.00
C PHE A 635 10.08 12.05 27.66
N LEU A 636 10.79 12.66 28.61
CA LEU A 636 11.53 13.90 28.37
C LEU A 636 12.70 13.70 27.39
N CYS A 637 13.49 12.64 27.55
CA CYS A 637 14.57 12.30 26.62
C CYS A 637 14.00 12.08 25.20
N PHE A 638 12.87 11.38 25.09
CA PHE A 638 12.21 11.17 23.81
C PHE A 638 11.63 12.46 23.21
N ALA A 639 11.07 13.34 24.03
CA ALA A 639 10.63 14.66 23.59
C ALA A 639 11.83 15.45 23.04
N ILE A 640 12.94 15.55 23.79
CA ILE A 640 14.15 16.25 23.33
C ILE A 640 14.68 15.64 22.02
N TYR A 641 14.65 14.31 21.89
CA TYR A 641 15.01 13.61 20.66
C TYR A 641 14.12 14.02 19.47
N CYS A 642 12.80 14.05 19.65
CA CYS A 642 11.86 14.53 18.62
C CYS A 642 12.08 16.02 18.30
N GLY A 643 12.33 16.85 19.31
CA GLY A 643 12.63 18.28 19.15
C GLY A 643 13.93 18.52 18.39
N PHE A 644 14.96 17.71 18.62
CA PHE A 644 16.19 17.73 17.83
C PHE A 644 15.91 17.41 16.36
N GLY A 645 15.05 16.43 16.09
CA GLY A 645 14.57 16.10 14.76
C GLY A 645 13.78 17.23 14.07
N ALA A 646 12.90 17.90 14.82
CA ALA A 646 12.05 19.03 14.37
C ALA A 646 12.85 20.29 14.01
N LEU A 647 14.13 20.36 14.39
CA LEU A 647 15.07 21.40 13.96
C LEU A 647 15.74 21.05 12.62
N GLY A 648 15.27 20.02 11.92
CA GLY A 648 15.83 19.55 10.65
C GLY A 648 17.07 18.66 10.79
N ASN A 649 17.39 18.15 11.99
CA ASN A 649 18.51 17.22 12.14
C ASN A 649 18.13 15.79 11.71
N LYS A 650 19.13 15.00 11.33
CA LYS A 650 18.95 13.58 11.00
C LYS A 650 18.63 12.81 12.27
N LEU A 651 17.60 11.97 12.18
CA LEU A 651 17.23 11.02 13.22
C LEU A 651 17.75 9.63 12.84
N ASP A 652 17.65 8.69 13.76
CA ASP A 652 17.96 7.28 13.52
C ASP A 652 17.05 6.65 12.46
N VAL A 653 17.43 5.46 11.99
CA VAL A 653 16.71 4.73 10.93
C VAL A 653 15.28 4.40 11.37
N VAL A 654 15.05 4.06 12.64
CA VAL A 654 13.72 3.69 13.14
C VAL A 654 12.79 4.90 13.11
N MET A 655 13.23 6.06 13.60
CA MET A 655 12.39 7.26 13.61
C MET A 655 12.21 7.85 12.21
N THR A 656 13.19 7.69 11.32
CA THR A 656 13.06 8.12 9.91
C THR A 656 12.03 7.29 9.15
N SER A 657 11.83 6.01 9.52
CA SER A 657 10.76 5.17 8.95
C SER A 657 9.37 5.50 9.50
N ILE A 658 9.28 6.05 10.71
CA ILE A 658 8.00 6.42 11.35
C ILE A 658 7.56 7.82 10.92
N ALA A 659 8.49 8.77 10.86
CA ALA A 659 8.20 10.15 10.50
C ALA A 659 7.95 10.32 8.98
N PRO A 660 7.24 11.38 8.57
CA PRO A 660 7.02 11.67 7.15
C PRO A 660 8.33 11.95 6.41
N PRO A 661 8.40 11.66 5.11
CA PRO A 661 9.58 11.97 4.31
C PRO A 661 9.88 13.48 4.34
N TYR A 662 11.16 13.83 4.24
CA TYR A 662 11.64 15.21 4.25
C TYR A 662 10.92 16.02 3.15
N SER A 663 10.11 16.98 3.57
CA SER A 663 9.46 17.93 2.69
C SER A 663 10.45 19.04 2.32
N ALA A 664 10.64 19.32 1.04
CA ALA A 664 11.15 20.62 0.58
C ALA A 664 9.96 21.52 0.22
N PRO A 665 9.98 22.85 0.44
CA PRO A 665 10.83 23.66 1.33
C PRO A 665 10.16 23.97 2.68
N ARG A 666 10.96 24.40 3.66
CA ARG A 666 10.53 24.79 5.02
C ARG A 666 9.28 25.66 5.01
N VAL A 667 8.32 25.30 5.87
CA VAL A 667 7.26 26.21 6.34
C VAL A 667 7.92 27.45 6.95
N ALA A 668 7.85 28.57 6.23
CA ALA A 668 8.18 29.88 6.74
C ALA A 668 7.11 30.27 7.77
N GLY A 669 7.33 29.92 9.04
CA GLY A 669 6.34 30.15 10.10
C GLY A 669 6.91 30.35 11.51
N PHE A 670 8.22 30.48 11.67
CA PHE A 670 8.82 30.85 12.95
C PHE A 670 9.82 31.99 12.74
N GLU A 671 9.30 33.22 12.72
CA GLU A 671 10.11 34.42 12.88
C GLU A 671 10.53 34.54 14.35
N THR A 672 11.76 34.13 14.65
CA THR A 672 12.53 34.73 15.72
C THR A 672 13.67 35.51 15.08
N GLY A 673 13.68 36.82 15.35
CA GLY A 673 14.34 37.82 14.52
C GLY A 673 15.85 37.72 14.39
N GLY A 674 16.32 38.30 13.28
CA GLY A 674 17.60 38.99 13.20
C GLY A 674 18.77 38.17 12.68
N GLY A 675 19.06 38.35 11.40
CA GLY A 675 20.41 38.16 10.83
C GLY A 675 20.53 37.01 9.83
N ASP A 676 20.63 37.35 8.55
CA ASP A 676 21.26 36.59 7.45
C ASP A 676 21.47 35.07 7.67
N VAL A 677 20.38 34.29 7.69
CA VAL A 677 20.46 32.82 7.56
C VAL A 677 19.83 32.35 6.24
N ALA A 678 20.23 32.99 5.13
CA ALA A 678 20.17 32.38 3.80
C ALA A 678 21.35 31.38 3.59
N GLN A 679 22.23 31.22 4.58
CA GLN A 679 23.47 30.48 4.43
C GLN A 679 23.77 29.56 5.62
N ALA A 680 22.83 28.67 5.94
CA ALA A 680 23.11 27.50 6.77
C ALA A 680 22.14 26.34 6.48
N ALA A 681 21.92 26.02 5.20
CA ALA A 681 21.68 24.62 4.86
C ALA A 681 22.99 23.90 5.22
N LYS A 682 23.03 23.27 6.40
CA LYS A 682 24.14 22.42 6.80
C LYS A 682 24.10 21.24 5.83
N LYS A 683 24.87 21.38 4.75
CA LYS A 683 25.19 20.39 3.72
C LYS A 683 25.35 19.05 4.39
N ASP A 684 24.43 18.12 4.22
CA ASP A 684 24.82 16.74 4.46
C ASP A 684 23.99 15.64 3.80
N HIS A 685 22.78 15.93 3.30
CA HIS A 685 22.11 15.05 2.32
C HIS A 685 21.39 15.91 1.29
N GLU A 686 21.77 15.74 0.03
CA GLU A 686 21.00 16.21 -1.12
C GLU A 686 19.88 15.20 -1.34
N ILE A 687 18.64 15.69 -1.35
CA ILE A 687 17.47 14.85 -1.61
C ILE A 687 17.18 14.99 -3.10
N VAL A 688 17.33 13.88 -3.82
CA VAL A 688 17.04 13.78 -5.24
C VAL A 688 15.76 12.97 -5.37
N LEU A 689 14.69 13.62 -5.84
CA LEU A 689 13.37 13.02 -6.03
C LEU A 689 13.33 12.37 -7.41
N ASP A 690 12.87 11.11 -7.47
CA ASP A 690 12.58 10.35 -8.70
C ASP A 690 13.74 10.26 -9.72
N ASP A 691 14.99 10.46 -9.27
CA ASP A 691 16.19 10.42 -10.10
C ASP A 691 17.36 9.74 -9.34
N LEU A 692 17.36 8.41 -9.38
CA LEU A 692 18.35 7.58 -8.71
C LEU A 692 19.76 7.77 -9.30
N GLU A 693 19.88 8.04 -10.59
CA GLU A 693 21.18 8.18 -11.26
C GLU A 693 21.87 9.47 -10.84
N ARG A 694 21.15 10.58 -10.75
CA ARG A 694 21.68 11.82 -10.16
C ARG A 694 22.00 11.63 -8.68
N ALA A 695 21.17 10.91 -7.92
CA ALA A 695 21.47 10.59 -6.52
C ALA A 695 22.79 9.81 -6.37
N LYS A 696 23.05 8.84 -7.26
CA LYS A 696 24.31 8.08 -7.32
C LYS A 696 25.50 8.94 -7.71
N VAL A 697 25.36 9.82 -8.70
CA VAL A 697 26.42 10.75 -9.13
C VAL A 697 26.82 11.68 -7.97
N VAL A 698 25.82 12.31 -7.34
CA VAL A 698 26.01 13.19 -6.18
C VAL A 698 26.62 12.44 -5.00
N ALA A 699 26.15 11.21 -4.73
CA ALA A 699 26.69 10.39 -3.66
C ALA A 699 28.14 9.96 -3.91
N LYS A 700 28.50 9.68 -5.17
CA LYS A 700 29.88 9.35 -5.58
C LYS A 700 30.81 10.55 -5.48
N GLU A 701 30.35 11.74 -5.86
CA GLU A 701 31.09 12.99 -5.69
C GLU A 701 31.29 13.35 -4.21
N GLN A 702 30.29 13.08 -3.38
CA GLN A 702 30.32 13.38 -1.94
C GLN A 702 30.88 12.24 -1.07
N LYS A 703 31.27 11.09 -1.67
CA LYS A 703 31.67 9.86 -0.97
C LYS A 703 30.67 9.41 0.11
N LYS A 704 29.38 9.43 -0.21
CA LYS A 704 28.28 9.03 0.68
C LYS A 704 27.54 7.83 0.09
N LEU A 705 26.82 7.09 0.94
CA LEU A 705 25.91 6.03 0.50
C LEU A 705 24.58 6.63 0.05
N VAL A 706 23.93 6.01 -0.95
CA VAL A 706 22.58 6.37 -1.41
C VAL A 706 21.57 5.60 -0.57
N LEU A 707 20.65 6.32 0.09
CA LEU A 707 19.48 5.74 0.75
C LEU A 707 18.28 5.92 -0.20
N VAL A 708 17.78 4.82 -0.75
CA VAL A 708 16.57 4.81 -1.58
C VAL A 708 15.35 4.64 -0.68
N ASN A 709 14.43 5.60 -0.73
CA ASN A 709 13.23 5.59 0.11
C ASN A 709 11.97 5.39 -0.75
N PHE A 710 11.35 4.22 -0.65
CA PHE A 710 10.15 3.83 -1.41
C PHE A 710 8.83 4.29 -0.76
N THR A 711 8.87 5.17 0.25
CA THR A 711 7.65 5.66 0.93
C THR A 711 6.85 6.70 0.14
N GLY A 712 7.31 7.08 -1.06
CA GLY A 712 6.50 7.82 -2.04
C GLY A 712 5.59 6.86 -2.79
N HIS A 713 4.29 6.90 -2.49
CA HIS A 713 3.30 6.29 -3.37
C HIS A 713 3.21 7.11 -4.67
N LEU A 714 3.36 6.42 -5.80
CA LEU A 714 3.02 6.90 -7.15
C LEU A 714 1.50 6.97 -7.35
#